data_AF-A0A7J6WCH0-F1
#
_entry.id   AF-A0A7J6WCH0-F1
#
_cell.length_a   1.000
_cell.length_b   1.000
_cell.length_c   1.000
_cell.angle_alpha   90.00
_cell.angle_beta   90.00
_cell.angle_gamma   90.00
#
_symmetry.space_group_name_H-M   'P 1'
#
loop_
_entity.id
_entity.type
_entity.pdbx_description
1 polymer ?
#
loop_
_entity_poly.entity_id
_entity_poly.type
_entity_poly.pdbx_seq_one_letter_code
_entity_poly.pdbx_strand_id
1 'polypeptide(L)'
;MELIRFITSHKPIVAAARISDRIDTIITSLSRAAVPSQELPIMESMQPALELVVSTTFEGSTDPVGGSSENQLAACKIFEGILHQLLSLKWTEPALAQVLGHYLHALGPYLKHVPDAAGVVINKLFELLTLLPITLKDTPANHARHARLQICTSFIHIAKTADKSLLPHMKGIADTMAYLQSEGRLLRAEHNLLGEAFLVMASSAGIQQQQEVLAWLLEPLSKQWTLIEWQNAYLSDPIGLVRLCSDTSFMWSLFHTVTFFERALKRSGIRKNNPNVPSTNSMHPHPMASHLSWMLPPLLRLLRAVHALWSQSVTQALPGELKAALSMSNVEQASLLGEGSSKVSKGSVAFKDESQIDISTAGHCALNENDIRNWLKGIRDSGYNVLGLSTTIGDSFFKCLESHVVALALVENIQSMEFRHIKQLIHQVLTPLIKHCPSDLWEAWIEKFLHPLFLHCQKALSCSWSNLLHEGRAQVPDISANLSKTDLKVEVMEEKLLRDLSRELCSLLSVLASPGLNSGLPSAEQIGHTSNIEKSSLKDVDAFVPNSLIAFLLKHRGSAMPALQISIEAFSWTDGEAVTKVASFCGSVVLLAISTNNLELQEFVAKDLFYAIIQGLSLESNAFASADLVGLCREIFVHLAGRDPAPRQLLLSLPCIAPPDLLAFEEALAKTASLKEQKQHMRSLLLLATGNKLKALAAQKSTNVITNVTARSRNPGSTPEVSAEEDDLLGLVAIT
;
A
#
# COMPACT_ATOMS: atom_id res chain seq x y z
N MET A 1 11.36 17.47 -15.82
CA MET A 1 12.06 16.18 -15.65
C MET A 1 11.95 15.30 -16.87
N GLU A 2 10.77 14.93 -17.37
CA GLU A 2 10.65 14.08 -18.59
C GLU A 2 11.36 14.67 -19.82
N LEU A 3 11.25 15.98 -20.04
CA LEU A 3 11.98 16.66 -21.11
C LEU A 3 13.51 16.53 -20.95
N ILE A 4 14.04 16.58 -19.72
CA ILE A 4 15.46 16.41 -19.44
C ILE A 4 15.88 14.98 -19.80
N ARG A 5 15.09 13.98 -19.41
CA ARG A 5 15.32 12.56 -19.76
C ARG A 5 15.43 12.40 -21.28
N PHE A 6 14.47 12.96 -22.01
CA PHE A 6 14.43 12.90 -23.48
C PHE A 6 15.63 13.60 -24.14
N ILE A 7 16.05 14.76 -23.62
CA ILE A 7 17.24 15.45 -24.12
C ILE A 7 18.50 14.61 -23.84
N THR A 8 18.63 14.05 -22.65
CA THR A 8 19.79 13.22 -22.27
C THR A 8 19.89 11.97 -23.13
N SER A 9 18.77 11.28 -23.43
CA SER A 9 18.80 10.10 -24.29
C SER A 9 19.27 10.40 -25.71
N HIS A 10 19.01 11.61 -26.23
CA HIS A 10 19.44 12.02 -27.56
C HIS A 10 20.85 12.63 -27.59
N LYS A 11 21.26 13.36 -26.55
CA LYS A 11 22.55 14.08 -26.48
C LYS A 11 23.20 13.91 -25.09
N PRO A 12 23.68 12.70 -24.74
CA PRO A 12 24.17 12.40 -23.39
C PRO A 12 25.39 13.24 -23.00
N ILE A 13 26.36 13.43 -23.90
CA ILE A 13 27.57 14.23 -23.63
C ILE A 13 27.21 15.70 -23.36
N VAL A 14 26.31 16.28 -24.15
CA VAL A 14 25.90 17.69 -23.99
C VAL A 14 25.14 17.87 -22.68
N ALA A 15 24.25 16.92 -22.34
CA ALA A 15 23.54 16.94 -21.07
C ALA A 15 24.51 16.82 -19.88
N ALA A 16 25.48 15.89 -19.95
CA ALA A 16 26.52 15.69 -18.93
C ALA A 16 27.40 16.95 -18.76
N ALA A 17 27.89 17.55 -19.84
CA ALA A 17 28.68 18.77 -19.77
C ALA A 17 27.89 19.93 -19.17
N ARG A 18 26.64 20.16 -19.62
CA ARG A 18 25.81 21.27 -19.14
C ARG A 18 25.45 21.16 -17.66
N ILE A 19 25.12 19.96 -17.19
CA ILE A 19 24.81 19.76 -15.77
C ILE A 19 26.08 19.92 -14.93
N SER A 20 27.22 19.38 -15.38
CA SER A 20 28.50 19.52 -14.67
C SER A 20 28.97 20.97 -14.57
N ASP A 21 28.95 21.72 -15.68
CA ASP A 21 29.32 23.15 -15.70
C ASP A 21 28.44 23.97 -14.75
N ARG A 22 27.14 23.67 -14.72
CA ARG A 22 26.19 24.38 -13.86
C ARG A 22 26.47 24.09 -12.39
N ILE A 23 26.77 22.85 -12.04
CA ILE A 23 27.09 22.45 -10.66
C ILE A 23 28.42 23.06 -10.23
N ASP A 24 29.45 23.02 -11.08
CA ASP A 24 30.75 23.63 -10.81
C ASP A 24 30.64 25.15 -10.55
N THR A 25 29.82 25.83 -11.36
CA THR A 25 29.53 27.26 -11.17
C THR A 25 28.90 27.53 -9.79
N ILE A 26 27.95 26.68 -9.36
CA ILE A 26 27.27 26.81 -8.06
C ILE A 26 28.23 26.50 -6.90
N ILE A 27 29.05 25.45 -7.00
CA ILE A 27 30.03 25.10 -5.97
C ILE A 27 31.05 26.24 -5.80
N THR A 28 31.48 26.81 -6.92
CA THR A 28 32.44 27.91 -6.93
C THR A 28 31.85 29.19 -6.34
N SER A 29 30.56 29.49 -6.57
CA SER A 29 29.90 30.64 -5.94
C SER A 29 29.68 30.43 -4.44
N LEU A 30 29.26 29.23 -4.03
CA LEU A 30 29.10 28.86 -2.62
C LEU A 30 30.41 28.99 -1.84
N SER A 31 31.54 28.65 -2.47
CA SER A 31 32.88 28.79 -1.86
C SER A 31 33.33 30.24 -1.73
N ARG A 32 32.68 31.18 -2.42
CA ARG A 32 33.00 32.62 -2.44
C ARG A 32 32.01 33.47 -1.64
N ALA A 33 30.80 32.97 -1.37
CA ALA A 33 29.73 33.72 -0.74
C ALA A 33 29.89 33.79 0.79
N ALA A 34 29.71 35.00 1.36
CA ALA A 34 29.73 35.22 2.81
C ALA A 34 28.43 34.77 3.52
N VAL A 35 27.34 34.51 2.76
CA VAL A 35 26.04 34.05 3.29
C VAL A 35 25.49 32.94 2.37
N PRO A 36 25.56 31.66 2.77
CA PRO A 36 25.17 30.50 1.93
C PRO A 36 23.67 30.35 1.61
N SER A 37 22.79 31.21 2.13
CA SER A 37 21.35 30.92 2.25
C SER A 37 20.53 30.98 0.96
N GLN A 38 20.96 31.73 -0.06
CA GLN A 38 20.22 31.83 -1.34
C GLN A 38 20.63 30.79 -2.38
N GLU A 39 21.86 30.26 -2.30
CA GLU A 39 22.41 29.33 -3.30
C GLU A 39 22.20 27.86 -2.95
N LEU A 40 21.98 27.54 -1.67
CA LEU A 40 21.70 26.17 -1.22
C LEU A 40 20.43 25.56 -1.83
N PRO A 41 19.27 26.25 -1.89
CA PRO A 41 18.07 25.73 -2.55
C PRO A 41 18.27 25.52 -4.05
N ILE A 42 19.12 26.33 -4.68
CA ILE A 42 19.48 26.18 -6.10
C ILE A 42 20.28 24.89 -6.27
N MET A 43 21.25 24.62 -5.39
CA MET A 43 22.02 23.38 -5.40
C MET A 43 21.13 22.16 -5.16
N GLU A 44 20.21 22.21 -4.20
CA GLU A 44 19.23 21.15 -3.97
C GLU A 44 18.36 20.88 -5.20
N SER A 45 17.92 21.93 -5.90
CA SER A 45 17.09 21.79 -7.10
C SER A 45 17.79 21.12 -8.28
N MET A 46 19.13 21.13 -8.32
CA MET A 46 19.92 20.52 -9.39
C MET A 46 20.18 19.03 -9.17
N GLN A 47 20.04 18.52 -7.94
CA GLN A 47 20.29 17.11 -7.62
C GLN A 47 19.42 16.14 -8.44
N PRO A 48 18.09 16.32 -8.56
CA PRO A 48 17.26 15.42 -9.36
C PRO A 48 17.62 15.45 -10.85
N ALA A 49 18.09 16.60 -11.34
CA ALA A 49 18.55 16.74 -12.71
C ALA A 49 19.86 15.97 -12.94
N LEU A 50 20.82 16.05 -12.02
CA LEU A 50 22.05 15.24 -12.08
C LEU A 50 21.73 13.74 -12.05
N GLU A 51 20.93 13.29 -11.09
CA GLU A 51 20.53 11.88 -10.95
C GLU A 51 19.88 11.37 -12.24
N LEU A 52 18.98 12.14 -12.83
CA LEU A 52 18.34 11.79 -14.09
C LEU A 52 19.31 11.76 -15.28
N VAL A 53 20.23 12.72 -15.37
CA VAL A 53 21.22 12.76 -16.47
C VAL A 53 22.16 11.56 -16.35
N VAL A 54 22.67 11.27 -15.15
CA VAL A 54 23.54 10.12 -14.88
C VAL A 54 22.80 8.82 -15.14
N SER A 55 21.59 8.64 -14.59
CA SER A 55 20.83 7.41 -14.79
C SER A 55 20.52 7.19 -16.27
N THR A 56 20.03 8.20 -16.99
CA THR A 56 19.70 8.07 -18.43
C THR A 56 20.93 7.82 -19.30
N THR A 57 22.11 8.33 -18.91
CA THR A 57 23.35 8.10 -19.66
C THR A 57 23.87 6.66 -19.51
N PHE A 58 23.61 6.03 -18.34
CA PHE A 58 24.10 4.69 -18.00
C PHE A 58 22.99 3.61 -17.90
N GLU A 59 21.73 3.96 -18.15
CA GLU A 59 20.59 3.03 -18.23
C GLU A 59 20.56 2.32 -19.59
N GLY A 60 20.59 0.97 -19.58
CA GLY A 60 20.10 0.13 -20.68
C GLY A 60 20.87 0.19 -22.01
N SER A 61 22.14 -0.24 -22.04
CA SER A 61 22.75 -0.75 -23.27
C SER A 61 22.68 -2.29 -23.30
N THR A 62 21.50 -2.85 -23.57
CA THR A 62 21.38 -4.22 -24.11
C THR A 62 21.41 -4.23 -25.64
N ASP A 63 21.60 -3.08 -26.29
CA ASP A 63 21.77 -3.01 -27.75
C ASP A 63 23.27 -2.92 -28.11
N PRO A 64 23.77 -3.87 -28.94
CA PRO A 64 25.16 -3.94 -29.38
C PRO A 64 25.40 -3.02 -30.59
N VAL A 65 24.96 -1.77 -30.53
CA VAL A 65 25.30 -0.77 -31.56
C VAL A 65 26.49 0.04 -31.05
N GLY A 66 27.65 -0.16 -31.68
CA GLY A 66 28.97 0.31 -31.24
C GLY A 66 29.19 1.82 -31.04
N GLY A 67 28.15 2.66 -31.11
CA GLY A 67 28.21 4.10 -30.81
C GLY A 67 27.87 4.47 -29.35
N SER A 68 27.34 3.54 -28.54
CA SER A 68 27.00 3.80 -27.13
C SER A 68 28.23 3.86 -26.21
N SER A 69 29.26 3.07 -26.50
CA SER A 69 30.45 2.93 -25.65
C SER A 69 31.36 4.16 -25.65
N GLU A 70 31.55 4.82 -26.81
CA GLU A 70 32.38 6.04 -26.89
C GLU A 70 31.72 7.23 -26.18
N ASN A 71 30.39 7.39 -26.36
CA ASN A 71 29.63 8.44 -25.68
C ASN A 71 29.61 8.23 -24.16
N GLN A 72 29.51 6.98 -23.69
CA GLN A 72 29.61 6.64 -22.28
C GLN A 72 31.02 6.92 -21.73
N LEU A 73 32.09 6.56 -22.46
CA LEU A 73 33.46 6.84 -22.05
C LEU A 73 33.75 8.35 -21.96
N ALA A 74 33.25 9.13 -22.92
CA ALA A 74 33.36 10.58 -22.89
C ALA A 74 32.57 11.19 -21.71
N ALA A 75 31.36 10.69 -21.46
CA ALA A 75 30.58 11.10 -20.29
C ALA A 75 31.26 10.69 -18.97
N CYS A 76 31.93 9.54 -18.89
CA CYS A 76 32.70 9.13 -17.73
C CYS A 76 33.77 10.15 -17.36
N LYS A 77 34.54 10.68 -18.32
CA LYS A 77 35.54 11.72 -18.07
C LYS A 77 34.94 13.01 -17.51
N ILE A 78 33.76 13.39 -17.98
CA ILE A 78 33.03 14.56 -17.48
C ILE A 78 32.58 14.32 -16.04
N PHE A 79 32.03 13.13 -15.74
CA PHE A 79 31.58 12.78 -14.39
C PHE A 79 32.74 12.53 -13.41
N GLU A 80 33.90 12.11 -13.89
CA GLU A 80 35.13 12.00 -13.09
C GLU A 80 35.57 13.36 -12.57
N GLY A 81 35.53 14.41 -13.42
CA GLY A 81 35.88 15.77 -13.02
C GLY A 81 34.99 16.32 -11.89
N ILE A 82 33.67 16.21 -12.04
CA ILE A 82 32.72 16.64 -11.01
C ILE A 82 32.82 15.76 -9.75
N LEU A 83 33.07 14.46 -9.88
CA LEU A 83 33.27 13.59 -8.72
C LEU A 83 34.51 14.02 -7.91
N HIS A 84 35.63 14.28 -8.57
CA HIS A 84 36.84 14.79 -7.90
C HIS A 84 36.58 16.10 -7.16
N GLN A 85 35.84 17.02 -7.79
CA GLN A 85 35.44 18.27 -7.15
C GLN A 85 34.59 18.02 -5.90
N LEU A 86 33.55 17.20 -5.99
CA LEU A 86 32.67 16.87 -4.86
C LEU A 86 33.44 16.20 -3.71
N LEU A 87 34.35 15.26 -4.02
CA LEU A 87 35.18 14.58 -3.01
C LEU A 87 36.12 15.56 -2.27
N SER A 88 36.56 16.63 -2.95
CA SER A 88 37.45 17.64 -2.37
C SER A 88 36.76 18.58 -1.36
N LEU A 89 35.43 18.66 -1.37
CA LEU A 89 34.66 19.54 -0.50
C LEU A 89 34.72 19.09 0.97
N LYS A 90 34.87 20.04 1.89
CA LYS A 90 34.93 19.82 3.35
C LYS A 90 33.74 20.45 4.08
N TRP A 91 32.55 20.25 3.54
CA TRP A 91 31.34 20.81 4.13
C TRP A 91 30.92 20.05 5.38
N THR A 92 31.01 20.71 6.53
CA THR A 92 30.71 20.14 7.86
C THR A 92 29.34 20.55 8.40
N GLU A 93 28.68 21.53 7.80
CA GLU A 93 27.34 21.96 8.19
C GLU A 93 26.29 20.91 7.77
N PRO A 94 25.31 20.56 8.62
CA PRO A 94 24.31 19.54 8.32
C PRO A 94 23.64 19.66 6.96
N ALA A 95 23.19 20.85 6.59
CA ALA A 95 22.49 21.06 5.34
C ALA A 95 23.41 20.86 4.12
N LEU A 96 24.65 21.37 4.18
CA LEU A 96 25.63 21.19 3.11
C LEU A 96 26.12 19.74 3.01
N ALA A 97 26.34 19.07 4.15
CA ALA A 97 26.72 17.66 4.18
C ALA A 97 25.61 16.76 3.61
N GLN A 98 24.35 17.07 3.90
CA GLN A 98 23.19 16.39 3.32
C GLN A 98 23.16 16.55 1.80
N VAL A 99 23.33 17.78 1.29
CA VAL A 99 23.37 18.05 -0.14
C VAL A 99 24.53 17.30 -0.79
N LEU A 100 25.74 17.37 -0.23
CA LEU A 100 26.89 16.63 -0.76
C LEU A 100 26.64 15.12 -0.81
N GLY A 101 26.02 14.55 0.24
CA GLY A 101 25.56 13.16 0.25
C GLY A 101 24.63 12.84 -0.92
N HIS A 102 23.65 13.70 -1.21
CA HIS A 102 22.73 13.50 -2.34
C HIS A 102 23.42 13.60 -3.72
N TYR A 103 24.45 14.42 -3.87
CA TYR A 103 25.23 14.48 -5.12
C TYR A 103 26.07 13.22 -5.32
N LEU A 104 26.71 12.71 -4.26
CA LEU A 104 27.43 11.43 -4.29
C LEU A 104 26.47 10.26 -4.57
N HIS A 105 25.27 10.28 -3.97
CA HIS A 105 24.17 9.36 -4.26
C HIS A 105 23.84 9.37 -5.76
N ALA A 106 23.67 10.55 -6.36
CA ALA A 106 23.24 10.70 -7.76
C ALA A 106 24.24 10.09 -8.77
N LEU A 107 25.51 9.98 -8.38
CA LEU A 107 26.58 9.34 -9.16
C LEU A 107 26.60 7.80 -9.04
N GLY A 108 25.67 7.19 -8.32
CA GLY A 108 25.59 5.74 -8.16
C GLY A 108 25.65 4.92 -9.46
N PRO A 109 24.88 5.25 -10.52
CA PRO A 109 24.96 4.54 -11.80
C PRO A 109 26.33 4.69 -12.50
N TYR A 110 27.00 5.83 -12.34
CA TYR A 110 28.36 6.04 -12.85
C TYR A 110 29.36 5.07 -12.19
N LEU A 111 29.22 4.81 -10.88
CA LEU A 111 30.11 3.90 -10.15
C LEU A 111 30.03 2.44 -10.63
N LYS A 112 28.95 2.05 -11.32
CA LYS A 112 28.85 0.74 -11.97
C LYS A 112 29.88 0.56 -13.09
N HIS A 113 30.21 1.64 -13.78
CA HIS A 113 31.14 1.64 -14.91
C HIS A 113 32.58 1.99 -14.50
N VAL A 114 32.76 2.64 -13.34
CA VAL A 114 34.07 3.01 -12.77
C VAL A 114 34.19 2.45 -11.35
N PRO A 115 34.43 1.13 -11.21
CA PRO A 115 34.42 0.48 -9.90
C PRO A 115 35.52 0.99 -8.95
N ASP A 116 36.66 1.43 -9.49
CA ASP A 116 37.79 1.95 -8.70
C ASP A 116 37.41 3.20 -7.87
N ALA A 117 36.43 3.98 -8.34
CA ALA A 117 35.95 5.16 -7.64
C ALA A 117 35.00 4.83 -6.46
N ALA A 118 34.43 3.63 -6.43
CA ALA A 118 33.39 3.26 -5.48
C ALA A 118 33.88 3.31 -4.02
N GLY A 119 35.07 2.75 -3.74
CA GLY A 119 35.68 2.80 -2.40
C GLY A 119 35.93 4.23 -1.91
N VAL A 120 36.35 5.14 -2.79
CA VAL A 120 36.61 6.55 -2.44
C VAL A 120 35.31 7.27 -2.06
N VAL A 121 34.23 7.05 -2.82
CA VAL A 121 32.90 7.61 -2.51
C VAL A 121 32.38 7.10 -1.16
N ILE A 122 32.51 5.80 -0.91
CA ILE A 122 32.10 5.18 0.37
C ILE A 122 32.87 5.78 1.55
N ASN A 123 34.19 5.94 1.42
CA ASN A 123 35.00 6.57 2.45
C ASN A 123 34.57 8.02 2.71
N LYS A 124 34.24 8.77 1.65
CA LYS A 124 33.74 10.14 1.79
C LYS A 124 32.41 10.20 2.52
N LEU A 125 31.49 9.25 2.27
CA LEU A 125 30.21 9.20 2.99
C LEU A 125 30.42 8.90 4.48
N PHE A 126 31.34 8.00 4.85
CA PHE A 126 31.69 7.78 6.25
C PHE A 126 32.38 8.99 6.88
N GLU A 127 33.24 9.71 6.15
CA GLU A 127 33.81 10.98 6.60
C GLU A 127 32.70 11.98 6.93
N LEU A 128 31.74 12.20 6.03
CA LEU A 128 30.59 13.09 6.26
C LEU A 128 29.75 12.64 7.46
N LEU A 129 29.47 11.34 7.57
CA LEU A 129 28.71 10.79 8.69
C LEU A 129 29.42 11.02 10.02
N THR A 130 30.74 10.87 10.08
CA THR A 130 31.52 10.98 11.32
C THR A 130 31.78 12.42 11.76
N LEU A 131 31.75 13.38 10.84
CA LEU A 131 31.90 14.81 11.11
C LEU A 131 30.61 15.44 11.68
N LEU A 132 29.45 14.87 11.39
CA LEU A 132 28.17 15.38 11.88
C LEU A 132 27.93 15.03 13.37
N PRO A 133 27.41 15.97 14.17
CA PRO A 133 27.22 15.76 15.61
C PRO A 133 26.15 14.70 15.91
N ILE A 134 26.36 13.99 17.03
CA ILE A 134 25.45 12.93 17.53
C ILE A 134 24.44 13.47 18.56
N THR A 135 24.74 14.59 19.23
CA THR A 135 23.98 15.09 20.39
C THR A 135 22.60 15.64 20.03
N LEU A 136 21.58 15.23 20.80
CA LEU A 136 20.13 15.39 20.56
C LEU A 136 19.45 16.61 21.22
N LYS A 137 20.19 17.63 21.69
CA LYS A 137 19.62 18.61 22.64
C LYS A 137 19.01 19.90 22.07
N ASP A 138 19.26 20.27 20.81
CA ASP A 138 18.79 21.56 20.25
C ASP A 138 18.23 21.44 18.82
N THR A 139 17.41 22.39 18.32
CA THR A 139 16.91 22.44 16.93
C THR A 139 17.96 22.19 15.82
N PRO A 140 19.22 22.67 15.89
CA PRO A 140 20.30 22.27 14.98
C PRO A 140 20.66 20.77 15.04
N ALA A 141 20.40 20.07 16.15
CA ALA A 141 20.58 18.62 16.28
C ALA A 141 19.62 17.80 15.41
N ASN A 142 18.39 18.28 15.19
CA ASN A 142 17.43 17.61 14.30
C ASN A 142 17.90 17.65 12.84
N HIS A 143 18.50 18.76 12.41
CA HIS A 143 19.08 18.90 11.08
C HIS A 143 20.30 18.00 10.90
N ALA A 144 21.18 17.92 11.91
CA ALA A 144 22.32 17.00 11.90
C ALA A 144 21.87 15.54 11.81
N ARG A 145 20.87 15.14 12.60
CA ARG A 145 20.30 13.79 12.52
C ARG A 145 19.71 13.49 11.16
N HIS A 146 18.91 14.40 10.60
CA HIS A 146 18.34 14.22 9.27
C HIS A 146 19.45 14.03 8.23
N ALA A 147 20.49 14.88 8.25
CA ALA A 147 21.64 14.76 7.36
C ALA A 147 22.35 13.41 7.51
N ARG A 148 22.58 12.94 8.74
CA ARG A 148 23.19 11.61 9.01
C ARG A 148 22.34 10.47 8.44
N LEU A 149 21.02 10.50 8.64
CA LEU A 149 20.12 9.49 8.07
C LEU A 149 20.13 9.53 6.54
N GLN A 150 20.11 10.71 5.92
CA GLN A 150 20.20 10.84 4.46
C GLN A 150 21.53 10.31 3.90
N ILE A 151 22.65 10.55 4.59
CA ILE A 151 23.95 9.96 4.23
C ILE A 151 23.86 8.43 4.27
N CYS A 152 23.31 7.84 5.33
CA CYS A 152 23.11 6.39 5.43
C CYS A 152 22.18 5.85 4.33
N THR A 153 21.12 6.58 3.96
CA THR A 153 20.24 6.23 2.83
C THR A 153 20.98 6.23 1.49
N SER A 154 21.97 7.12 1.33
CA SER A 154 22.81 7.18 0.12
C SER A 154 23.57 5.86 -0.11
N PHE A 155 23.99 5.15 0.94
CA PHE A 155 24.59 3.82 0.82
C PHE A 155 23.62 2.81 0.19
N ILE A 156 22.33 2.86 0.54
CA ILE A 156 21.32 1.95 -0.03
C ILE A 156 21.16 2.22 -1.52
N HIS A 157 21.09 3.49 -1.93
CA HIS A 157 20.97 3.85 -3.34
C HIS A 157 22.21 3.42 -4.15
N ILE A 158 23.41 3.72 -3.64
CA ILE A 158 24.66 3.34 -4.30
C ILE A 158 24.76 1.80 -4.38
N ALA A 159 24.36 1.07 -3.33
CA ALA A 159 24.31 -0.39 -3.38
C ALA A 159 23.35 -0.94 -4.45
N LYS A 160 22.25 -0.24 -4.75
CA LYS A 160 21.32 -0.64 -5.82
C LYS A 160 21.88 -0.34 -7.22
N THR A 161 22.56 0.78 -7.38
CA THR A 161 22.94 1.33 -8.70
C THR A 161 24.35 0.95 -9.14
N ALA A 162 25.32 0.91 -8.22
CA ALA A 162 26.70 0.51 -8.49
C ALA A 162 26.87 -1.02 -8.66
N ASP A 163 25.85 -1.80 -8.25
CA ASP A 163 25.78 -3.27 -8.39
C ASP A 163 27.02 -3.96 -7.81
N LYS A 164 27.69 -4.83 -8.59
CA LYS A 164 28.85 -5.61 -8.13
C LYS A 164 30.08 -4.78 -7.75
N SER A 165 30.11 -3.51 -8.09
CA SER A 165 31.26 -2.61 -7.84
C SER A 165 31.53 -2.39 -6.35
N LEU A 166 30.53 -2.59 -5.48
CA LEU A 166 30.71 -2.47 -4.03
C LEU A 166 31.21 -3.76 -3.35
N LEU A 167 31.14 -4.92 -4.03
CA LEU A 167 31.48 -6.21 -3.41
C LEU A 167 32.91 -6.26 -2.83
N PRO A 168 33.95 -5.73 -3.50
CA PRO A 168 35.31 -5.71 -2.94
C PRO A 168 35.44 -4.87 -1.66
N HIS A 169 34.52 -3.92 -1.44
CA HIS A 169 34.56 -2.99 -0.32
C HIS A 169 33.69 -3.41 0.87
N MET A 170 32.84 -4.43 0.72
CA MET A 170 31.90 -4.86 1.77
C MET A 170 32.57 -5.12 3.12
N LYS A 171 33.74 -5.77 3.13
CA LYS A 171 34.48 -6.04 4.37
C LYS A 171 34.91 -4.76 5.07
N GLY A 172 35.50 -3.80 4.34
CA GLY A 172 35.93 -2.52 4.91
C GLY A 172 34.77 -1.68 5.42
N ILE A 173 33.62 -1.73 4.75
CA ILE A 173 32.38 -1.08 5.23
C ILE A 173 31.92 -1.73 6.54
N ALA A 174 31.93 -3.08 6.63
CA ALA A 174 31.51 -3.81 7.82
C ALA A 174 32.43 -3.53 9.02
N ASP A 175 33.75 -3.51 8.79
CA ASP A 175 34.75 -3.18 9.80
C ASP A 175 34.54 -1.74 10.33
N THR A 176 34.25 -0.79 9.43
CA THR A 176 33.94 0.60 9.81
C THR A 176 32.65 0.70 10.61
N MET A 177 31.60 -0.03 10.22
CA MET A 177 30.34 -0.09 10.99
C MET A 177 30.56 -0.64 12.39
N ALA A 178 31.29 -1.76 12.52
CA ALA A 178 31.59 -2.38 13.81
C ALA A 178 32.38 -1.43 14.71
N TYR A 179 33.39 -0.73 14.17
CA TYR A 179 34.16 0.28 14.88
C TYR A 179 33.28 1.46 15.36
N LEU A 180 32.46 2.03 14.48
CA LEU A 180 31.58 3.14 14.86
C LEU A 180 30.53 2.71 15.89
N GLN A 181 30.08 1.46 15.84
CA GLN A 181 29.15 0.90 16.82
C GLN A 181 29.83 0.69 18.19
N SER A 182 31.06 0.15 18.25
CA SER A 182 31.78 -0.03 19.50
C SER A 182 32.11 1.30 20.20
N GLU A 183 32.33 2.36 19.43
CA GLU A 183 32.56 3.72 19.93
C GLU A 183 31.26 4.46 20.30
N GLY A 184 30.08 3.85 20.12
CA GLY A 184 28.80 4.51 20.36
C GLY A 184 28.51 5.69 19.41
N ARG A 185 29.18 5.73 18.25
CA ARG A 185 29.08 6.82 17.25
C ARG A 185 28.10 6.54 16.12
N LEU A 186 27.53 5.34 16.08
CA LEU A 186 26.53 4.90 15.11
C LEU A 186 25.19 4.67 15.82
N LEU A 187 24.17 5.42 15.44
CA LEU A 187 22.82 5.27 16.01
C LEU A 187 22.15 4.01 15.46
N ARG A 188 21.19 3.44 16.22
CA ARG A 188 20.45 2.23 15.79
C ARG A 188 19.73 2.42 14.44
N ALA A 189 19.10 3.57 14.22
CA ALA A 189 18.45 3.87 12.94
C ALA A 189 19.45 3.90 11.76
N GLU A 190 20.66 4.42 11.99
CA GLU A 190 21.73 4.48 10.99
C GLU A 190 22.28 3.08 10.71
N HIS A 191 22.50 2.28 11.76
CA HIS A 191 22.89 0.88 11.64
C HIS A 191 21.86 0.09 10.82
N ASN A 192 20.56 0.32 11.00
CA ASN A 192 19.52 -0.33 10.19
C ASN A 192 19.57 0.06 8.72
N LEU A 193 19.89 1.32 8.39
CA LEU A 193 20.01 1.79 7.00
C LEU A 193 21.25 1.19 6.33
N LEU A 194 22.39 1.18 7.02
CA LEU A 194 23.60 0.54 6.54
C LEU A 194 23.42 -0.98 6.40
N GLY A 195 22.75 -1.62 7.36
CA GLY A 195 22.37 -3.04 7.27
C GLY A 195 21.46 -3.33 6.07
N GLU A 196 20.50 -2.45 5.75
CA GLU A 196 19.71 -2.56 4.52
C GLU A 196 20.59 -2.45 3.26
N ALA A 197 21.57 -1.54 3.25
CA ALA A 197 22.52 -1.44 2.14
C ALA A 197 23.32 -2.75 1.98
N PHE A 198 23.73 -3.39 3.08
CA PHE A 198 24.38 -4.71 3.06
C PHE A 198 23.51 -5.81 2.47
N LEU A 199 22.22 -5.82 2.80
CA LEU A 199 21.28 -6.79 2.22
C LEU A 199 21.14 -6.59 0.71
N VAL A 200 21.13 -5.34 0.26
CA VAL A 200 21.14 -5.01 -1.18
C VAL A 200 22.45 -5.48 -1.84
N MET A 201 23.61 -5.17 -1.25
CA MET A 201 24.91 -5.61 -1.78
C MET A 201 24.97 -7.15 -1.87
N ALA A 202 24.58 -7.85 -0.81
CA ALA A 202 24.59 -9.30 -0.76
C ALA A 202 23.64 -9.93 -1.81
N SER A 203 22.49 -9.30 -2.09
CA SER A 203 21.59 -9.75 -3.15
C SER A 203 22.23 -9.78 -4.54
N SER A 204 23.25 -8.94 -4.79
CA SER A 204 24.00 -8.92 -6.06
C SER A 204 25.13 -9.96 -6.13
N ALA A 205 25.59 -10.45 -4.96
CA ALA A 205 26.68 -11.42 -4.84
C ALA A 205 26.22 -12.88 -4.95
N GLY A 206 24.94 -13.17 -4.66
CA GLY A 206 24.35 -14.50 -4.73
C GLY A 206 23.85 -15.03 -3.38
N ILE A 207 23.21 -16.20 -3.40
CA ILE A 207 22.46 -16.75 -2.25
C ILE A 207 23.36 -17.02 -1.04
N GLN A 208 24.58 -17.54 -1.24
CA GLN A 208 25.50 -17.85 -0.14
C GLN A 208 25.91 -16.58 0.63
N GLN A 209 26.39 -15.55 -0.09
CA GLN A 209 26.77 -14.28 0.53
C GLN A 209 25.57 -13.62 1.23
N GLN A 210 24.37 -13.74 0.65
CA GLN A 210 23.13 -13.26 1.27
C GLN A 210 22.83 -13.98 2.59
N GLN A 211 23.02 -15.30 2.67
CA GLN A 211 22.85 -16.06 3.91
C GLN A 211 23.88 -15.66 4.98
N GLU A 212 25.15 -15.50 4.61
CA GLU A 212 26.21 -15.09 5.53
C GLU A 212 25.95 -13.69 6.11
N VAL A 213 25.57 -12.73 5.25
CA VAL A 213 25.24 -11.36 5.67
C VAL A 213 23.99 -11.33 6.53
N LEU A 214 22.96 -12.11 6.19
CA LEU A 214 21.77 -12.24 7.03
C LEU A 214 22.09 -12.83 8.40
N ALA A 215 22.90 -13.89 8.47
CA ALA A 215 23.32 -14.48 9.73
C ALA A 215 24.07 -13.46 10.59
N TRP A 216 25.04 -12.74 10.01
CA TRP A 216 25.80 -11.70 10.71
C TRP A 216 24.91 -10.57 11.25
N LEU A 217 23.95 -10.09 10.45
CA LEU A 217 23.07 -8.98 10.85
C LEU A 217 21.97 -9.41 11.85
N LEU A 218 21.43 -10.63 11.71
CA LEU A 218 20.29 -11.10 12.49
C LEU A 218 20.67 -11.85 13.77
N GLU A 219 21.85 -12.47 13.87
CA GLU A 219 22.22 -13.26 15.04
C GLU A 219 22.23 -12.44 16.36
N PRO A 220 22.81 -11.22 16.41
CA PRO A 220 22.75 -10.41 17.62
C PRO A 220 21.31 -10.02 18.00
N LEU A 221 20.47 -9.74 16.99
CA LEU A 221 19.07 -9.39 17.18
C LEU A 221 18.27 -10.60 17.68
N SER A 222 18.51 -11.78 17.12
CA SER A 222 17.87 -13.03 17.55
C SER A 222 18.12 -13.29 19.03
N LYS A 223 19.36 -13.17 19.50
CA LYS A 223 19.73 -13.41 20.90
C LYS A 223 18.98 -12.49 21.87
N GLN A 224 18.72 -11.24 21.49
CA GLN A 224 17.98 -10.28 22.32
C GLN A 224 16.46 -10.45 22.19
N TRP A 225 15.97 -10.67 20.97
CA TRP A 225 14.56 -10.78 20.63
C TRP A 225 13.89 -12.00 21.25
N THR A 226 14.59 -13.13 21.32
CA THR A 226 14.02 -14.40 21.84
C THR A 226 14.02 -14.49 23.36
N LEU A 227 14.66 -13.56 24.08
CA LEU A 227 14.67 -13.54 25.54
C LEU A 227 13.25 -13.46 26.09
N ILE A 228 12.93 -14.37 27.01
CA ILE A 228 11.57 -14.50 27.56
C ILE A 228 11.31 -13.48 28.67
N GLU A 229 12.37 -12.98 29.31
CA GLU A 229 12.34 -12.08 30.45
C GLU A 229 11.64 -10.76 30.10
N TRP A 230 12.05 -10.11 29.00
CA TRP A 230 11.42 -8.86 28.56
C TRP A 230 10.01 -9.10 28.04
N GLN A 231 9.78 -10.22 27.33
CA GLN A 231 8.46 -10.55 26.81
C GLN A 231 7.47 -10.73 27.97
N ASN A 232 7.87 -11.42 29.03
CA ASN A 232 7.01 -11.62 30.19
C ASN A 232 6.89 -10.34 31.03
N ALA A 233 7.95 -9.54 31.13
CA ALA A 233 7.92 -8.28 31.86
C ALA A 233 6.99 -7.23 31.21
N TYR A 234 6.94 -7.17 29.88
CA TYR A 234 6.27 -6.10 29.15
C TYR A 234 5.02 -6.53 28.35
N LEU A 235 4.88 -7.81 27.98
CA LEU A 235 3.79 -8.28 27.09
C LEU A 235 2.80 -9.25 27.75
N SER A 236 2.96 -9.56 29.05
CA SER A 236 2.04 -10.48 29.75
C SER A 236 0.69 -9.86 30.07
N ASP A 237 0.65 -8.54 30.25
CA ASP A 237 -0.52 -7.81 30.70
C ASP A 237 -0.48 -6.36 30.16
N PRO A 238 -1.64 -5.65 30.12
CA PRO A 238 -1.69 -4.29 29.59
C PRO A 238 -0.84 -3.26 30.36
N ILE A 239 -0.60 -3.45 31.66
CA ILE A 239 0.27 -2.58 32.47
C ILE A 239 1.75 -2.83 32.12
N GLY A 240 2.08 -4.04 31.67
CA GLY A 240 3.36 -4.36 31.02
C GLY A 240 3.71 -3.37 29.89
N LEU A 241 2.76 -3.06 28.99
CA LEU A 241 3.00 -2.11 27.91
C LEU A 241 3.19 -0.67 28.40
N VAL A 242 2.50 -0.29 29.48
CA VAL A 242 2.72 1.02 30.13
C VAL A 242 4.17 1.12 30.62
N ARG A 243 4.67 0.06 31.28
CA ARG A 243 6.07 -0.02 31.72
C ARG A 243 7.06 0.01 30.54
N LEU A 244 6.71 -0.64 29.43
CA LEU A 244 7.53 -0.59 28.21
C LEU A 244 7.63 0.83 27.67
N CYS A 245 6.52 1.57 27.60
CA CYS A 245 6.52 2.95 27.14
C CYS A 245 7.39 3.84 28.03
N SER A 246 7.44 3.58 29.34
CA SER A 246 8.35 4.29 30.27
C SER A 246 9.83 3.99 30.04
N ASP A 247 10.18 2.79 29.55
CA ASP A 247 11.54 2.43 29.13
C ASP A 247 11.80 2.84 27.68
N THR A 248 11.96 4.16 27.47
CA THR A 248 12.12 4.77 26.14
C THR A 248 13.23 4.15 25.29
N SER A 249 14.37 3.81 25.90
CA SER A 249 15.51 3.21 25.21
C SER A 249 15.15 1.84 24.66
N PHE A 250 14.54 0.99 25.51
CA PHE A 250 14.13 -0.34 25.12
C PHE A 250 12.96 -0.31 24.12
N MET A 251 11.98 0.57 24.33
CA MET A 251 10.85 0.81 23.41
C MET A 251 11.34 1.08 21.98
N TRP A 252 12.26 2.04 21.80
CA TRP A 252 12.82 2.36 20.49
C TRP A 252 13.74 1.26 19.94
N SER A 253 14.44 0.51 20.81
CA SER A 253 15.21 -0.67 20.40
C SER A 253 14.31 -1.75 19.78
N LEU A 254 13.13 -2.01 20.35
CA LEU A 254 12.15 -2.93 19.76
C LEU A 254 11.67 -2.44 18.39
N PHE A 255 11.34 -1.14 18.27
CA PHE A 255 10.94 -0.56 16.98
C PHE A 255 12.02 -0.71 15.91
N HIS A 256 13.28 -0.43 16.25
CA HIS A 256 14.40 -0.64 15.33
C HIS A 256 14.59 -2.12 14.97
N THR A 257 14.31 -3.04 15.88
CA THR A 257 14.39 -4.47 15.59
C THR A 257 13.30 -4.91 14.60
N VAL A 258 12.05 -4.51 14.82
CA VAL A 258 10.92 -4.86 13.93
C VAL A 258 11.06 -4.23 12.55
N THR A 259 11.43 -2.95 12.46
CA THR A 259 11.70 -2.28 11.17
C THR A 259 12.85 -2.92 10.42
N PHE A 260 13.87 -3.43 11.13
CA PHE A 260 14.95 -4.15 10.47
C PHE A 260 14.51 -5.51 9.92
N PHE A 261 13.65 -6.26 10.63
CA PHE A 261 13.05 -7.49 10.11
C PHE A 261 12.27 -7.22 8.82
N GLU A 262 11.51 -6.13 8.77
CA GLU A 262 10.79 -5.72 7.56
C GLU A 262 11.75 -5.48 6.39
N ARG A 263 12.82 -4.73 6.62
CA ARG A 263 13.86 -4.46 5.61
C ARG A 263 14.56 -5.73 5.16
N ALA A 264 14.89 -6.62 6.10
CA ALA A 264 15.45 -7.94 5.81
C ALA A 264 14.55 -8.75 4.89
N LEU A 265 13.24 -8.81 5.16
CA LEU A 265 12.27 -9.48 4.29
C LEU A 265 12.15 -8.80 2.91
N LYS A 266 12.08 -7.46 2.84
CA LYS A 266 11.96 -6.70 1.59
C LYS A 266 13.17 -6.84 0.66
N ARG A 267 14.37 -7.02 1.22
CA ARG A 267 15.63 -7.06 0.48
C ARG A 267 16.20 -8.47 0.29
N SER A 268 15.60 -9.47 0.93
CA SER A 268 16.02 -10.86 0.81
C SER A 268 15.26 -11.59 -0.30
N GLY A 269 15.89 -12.61 -0.87
CA GLY A 269 15.30 -13.45 -1.92
C GLY A 269 15.87 -13.22 -3.31
N ILE A 270 15.39 -14.04 -4.25
CA ILE A 270 15.84 -14.03 -5.66
C ILE A 270 15.11 -12.90 -6.39
N ARG A 271 15.84 -11.97 -7.00
CA ARG A 271 15.24 -10.95 -7.88
C ARG A 271 14.53 -11.65 -9.03
N LYS A 272 13.19 -11.55 -9.09
CA LYS A 272 12.40 -12.00 -10.24
C LYS A 272 12.74 -11.12 -11.44
N ASN A 273 13.70 -11.54 -12.26
CA ASN A 273 14.03 -10.85 -13.51
C ASN A 273 12.95 -11.03 -14.61
N ASN A 274 11.83 -11.71 -14.33
CA ASN A 274 10.71 -11.80 -15.27
C ASN A 274 9.39 -12.16 -14.53
N PRO A 275 8.29 -11.40 -14.69
CA PRO A 275 7.01 -11.70 -14.04
C PRO A 275 6.23 -12.89 -14.64
N ASN A 276 6.66 -13.44 -15.78
CA ASN A 276 5.93 -14.47 -16.53
C ASN A 276 6.40 -15.92 -16.31
N VAL A 277 7.31 -16.19 -15.38
CA VAL A 277 7.70 -17.57 -15.06
C VAL A 277 6.96 -18.02 -13.80
N PRO A 278 6.03 -19.00 -13.88
CA PRO A 278 5.44 -19.59 -12.70
C PRO A 278 6.57 -20.19 -11.86
N SER A 279 6.53 -19.96 -10.55
CA SER A 279 7.51 -20.43 -9.59
C SER A 279 7.52 -21.95 -9.54
N THR A 280 8.23 -22.59 -10.47
CA THR A 280 8.70 -23.95 -10.31
C THR A 280 9.63 -23.97 -9.10
N ASN A 281 9.29 -24.77 -8.09
CA ASN A 281 10.06 -25.06 -6.88
C ASN A 281 11.54 -24.70 -7.03
N SER A 282 11.97 -23.56 -6.48
CA SER A 282 13.39 -23.32 -6.30
C SER A 282 13.90 -24.42 -5.35
N MET A 283 14.86 -25.24 -5.79
CA MET A 283 15.45 -26.29 -4.95
C MET A 283 16.07 -25.76 -3.65
N HIS A 284 16.22 -24.45 -3.50
CA HIS A 284 16.72 -23.81 -2.29
C HIS A 284 15.62 -23.00 -1.58
N PRO A 285 15.51 -23.14 -0.24
CA PRO A 285 14.58 -22.36 0.56
C PRO A 285 14.97 -20.88 0.55
N HIS A 286 13.98 -20.00 0.70
CA HIS A 286 14.21 -18.57 0.80
C HIS A 286 15.20 -18.26 1.94
N PRO A 287 16.15 -17.31 1.78
CA PRO A 287 17.16 -17.03 2.82
C PRO A 287 16.59 -16.66 4.19
N MET A 288 15.41 -16.02 4.23
CA MET A 288 14.71 -15.67 5.48
C MET A 288 13.96 -16.85 6.13
N ALA A 289 13.81 -18.00 5.46
CA ALA A 289 12.94 -19.09 5.91
C ALA A 289 13.35 -19.64 7.28
N SER A 290 14.65 -19.85 7.52
CA SER A 290 15.18 -20.34 8.81
C SER A 290 15.03 -19.34 9.95
N HIS A 291 14.77 -18.07 9.65
CA HIS A 291 14.66 -17.02 10.65
C HIS A 291 13.23 -16.80 11.15
N LEU A 292 12.22 -17.28 10.41
CA LEU A 292 10.81 -17.05 10.74
C LEU A 292 10.40 -17.63 12.10
N SER A 293 10.90 -18.81 12.44
CA SER A 293 10.50 -19.56 13.64
C SER A 293 10.81 -18.85 14.95
N TRP A 294 11.91 -18.08 15.02
CA TRP A 294 12.27 -17.30 16.21
C TRP A 294 11.84 -15.83 16.09
N MET A 295 11.71 -15.31 14.88
CA MET A 295 11.39 -13.91 14.62
C MET A 295 9.91 -13.60 14.88
N LEU A 296 9.01 -14.46 14.41
CA LEU A 296 7.57 -14.18 14.38
C LEU A 296 6.85 -14.34 15.75
N PRO A 297 7.17 -15.33 16.62
CA PRO A 297 6.41 -15.51 17.86
C PRO A 297 6.43 -14.29 18.80
N PRO A 298 7.58 -13.64 19.10
CA PRO A 298 7.58 -12.45 19.95
C PRO A 298 6.88 -11.26 19.27
N LEU A 299 6.95 -11.16 17.93
CA LEU A 299 6.24 -10.12 17.17
C LEU A 299 4.72 -10.28 17.30
N LEU A 300 4.21 -11.52 17.20
CA LEU A 300 2.79 -11.82 17.38
C LEU A 300 2.32 -11.47 18.80
N ARG A 301 3.14 -11.74 19.84
CA ARG A 301 2.83 -11.32 21.22
C ARG A 301 2.78 -9.80 21.35
N LEU A 302 3.74 -9.09 20.73
CA LEU A 302 3.78 -7.63 20.74
C LEU A 302 2.55 -7.03 20.05
N LEU A 303 2.20 -7.51 18.84
CA LEU A 303 1.02 -7.05 18.11
C LEU A 303 -0.28 -7.32 18.88
N ARG A 304 -0.41 -8.51 19.48
CA ARG A 304 -1.56 -8.86 20.33
C ARG A 304 -1.71 -7.86 21.49
N ALA A 305 -0.62 -7.54 22.17
CA ALA A 305 -0.62 -6.58 23.27
C ALA A 305 -1.00 -5.17 22.78
N VAL A 306 -0.48 -4.73 21.62
CA VAL A 306 -0.83 -3.45 21.00
C VAL A 306 -2.32 -3.40 20.63
N HIS A 307 -2.89 -4.46 20.06
CA HIS A 307 -4.31 -4.52 19.71
C HIS A 307 -5.21 -4.44 20.95
N ALA A 308 -4.81 -5.07 22.06
CA ALA A 308 -5.58 -5.07 23.30
C ALA A 308 -5.73 -3.66 23.93
N LEU A 309 -4.86 -2.70 23.58
CA LEU A 309 -4.92 -1.34 24.12
C LEU A 309 -6.24 -0.62 23.84
N TRP A 310 -6.90 -0.94 22.73
CA TRP A 310 -8.19 -0.33 22.35
C TRP A 310 -9.41 -1.00 23.00
N SER A 311 -9.22 -2.10 23.74
CA SER A 311 -10.33 -2.70 24.48
C SER A 311 -10.79 -1.78 25.62
N GLN A 312 -12.09 -1.75 25.87
CA GLN A 312 -12.68 -0.81 26.83
C GLN A 312 -12.13 -1.00 28.26
N SER A 313 -11.95 -2.25 28.69
CA SER A 313 -11.39 -2.58 30.01
C SER A 313 -9.95 -2.12 30.16
N VAL A 314 -9.15 -2.21 29.09
CA VAL A 314 -7.76 -1.76 29.09
C VAL A 314 -7.67 -0.25 29.03
N THR A 315 -8.37 0.38 28.08
CA THR A 315 -8.36 1.84 27.86
C THR A 315 -8.72 2.63 29.13
N GLN A 316 -9.60 2.10 29.96
CA GLN A 316 -9.97 2.71 31.24
C GLN A 316 -8.86 2.69 32.29
N ALA A 317 -7.94 1.72 32.20
CA ALA A 317 -6.83 1.53 33.14
C ALA A 317 -5.53 2.24 32.70
N LEU A 318 -5.47 2.78 31.48
CA LEU A 318 -4.26 3.42 30.95
C LEU A 318 -4.03 4.83 31.51
N PRO A 319 -2.76 5.25 31.68
CA PRO A 319 -2.41 6.64 31.98
C PRO A 319 -2.88 7.63 30.91
N GLY A 320 -2.99 8.90 31.27
CA GLY A 320 -3.52 9.96 30.40
C GLY A 320 -2.73 10.12 29.10
N GLU A 321 -1.40 10.07 29.16
CA GLU A 321 -0.51 10.24 28.01
C GLU A 321 -0.68 9.12 26.98
N LEU A 322 -0.73 7.87 27.47
CA LEU A 322 -0.93 6.69 26.61
C LEU A 322 -2.34 6.66 26.03
N LYS A 323 -3.35 7.05 26.81
CA LYS A 323 -4.72 7.19 26.33
C LYS A 323 -4.84 8.24 25.24
N ALA A 324 -4.18 9.38 25.40
CA ALA A 324 -4.14 10.43 24.39
C ALA A 324 -3.42 9.95 23.11
N ALA A 325 -2.36 9.16 23.26
CA ALA A 325 -1.61 8.55 22.15
C ALA A 325 -2.43 7.57 21.29
N LEU A 326 -3.53 6.99 21.80
CA LEU A 326 -4.38 6.09 21.00
C LEU A 326 -5.19 6.82 19.92
N SER A 327 -5.47 8.11 20.10
CA SER A 327 -6.27 8.90 19.15
C SER A 327 -5.55 9.09 17.79
N MET A 328 -6.19 9.74 16.82
CA MET A 328 -5.54 10.14 15.57
C MET A 328 -4.73 11.43 15.74
N SER A 329 -3.52 11.49 15.15
CA SER A 329 -2.68 12.70 15.18
C SER A 329 -3.25 13.81 14.28
N ASN A 330 -2.90 15.07 14.56
CA ASN A 330 -3.30 16.21 13.73
C ASN A 330 -2.88 16.07 12.26
N VAL A 331 -1.73 15.43 11.99
CA VAL A 331 -1.22 15.19 10.63
C VAL A 331 -2.10 14.17 9.91
N GLU A 332 -2.53 13.11 10.59
CA GLU A 332 -3.46 12.12 10.03
C GLU A 332 -4.84 12.73 9.78
N GLN A 333 -5.32 13.57 10.69
CA GLN A 333 -6.59 14.28 10.51
C GLN A 333 -6.54 15.22 9.30
N ALA A 334 -5.48 16.02 9.15
CA ALA A 334 -5.27 16.87 7.98
C ALA A 334 -5.18 16.05 6.67
N SER A 335 -4.50 14.89 6.72
CA SER A 335 -4.41 13.98 5.57
C SER A 335 -5.76 13.40 5.17
N LEU A 336 -6.65 13.10 6.12
CA LEU A 336 -8.01 12.62 5.83
C LEU A 336 -8.88 13.70 5.18
N LEU A 337 -8.70 14.96 5.60
CA LEU A 337 -9.40 16.12 5.05
C LEU A 337 -8.86 16.58 3.69
N GLY A 338 -7.75 16.01 3.22
CA GLY A 338 -7.07 16.48 2.01
C GLY A 338 -6.42 17.87 2.18
N GLU A 339 -6.30 18.36 3.43
CA GLU A 339 -5.56 19.56 3.76
C GLU A 339 -4.08 19.24 3.55
N GLY A 340 -3.52 19.73 2.44
CA GLY A 340 -2.12 19.48 2.12
C GLY A 340 -1.24 19.93 3.28
N SER A 341 -0.51 19.00 3.89
CA SER A 341 0.60 19.34 4.79
C SER A 341 1.44 20.41 4.10
N SER A 342 1.69 21.54 4.76
CA SER A 342 2.59 22.58 4.28
C SER A 342 3.82 21.93 3.65
N LYS A 343 4.04 22.24 2.36
CA LYS A 343 4.98 21.57 1.46
C LYS A 343 6.36 21.38 2.11
N VAL A 344 6.68 20.16 2.52
CA VAL A 344 8.05 19.64 2.42
C VAL A 344 8.24 19.26 0.94
N SER A 345 9.28 19.78 0.31
CA SER A 345 9.46 19.74 -1.15
C SER A 345 9.39 18.31 -1.71
N LYS A 346 8.56 18.13 -2.75
CA LYS A 346 8.51 16.91 -3.56
C LYS A 346 9.77 16.84 -4.43
N GLY A 347 10.69 15.94 -4.10
CA GLY A 347 11.91 15.74 -4.88
C GLY A 347 12.73 14.50 -4.52
N SER A 348 12.11 13.34 -4.27
CA SER A 348 12.73 12.03 -4.56
C SER A 348 11.67 10.94 -4.44
N VAL A 349 11.72 9.98 -5.35
CA VAL A 349 10.79 8.84 -5.44
C VAL A 349 11.35 7.74 -4.53
N ALA A 350 10.48 7.23 -3.65
CA ALA A 350 10.70 6.24 -2.59
C ALA A 350 11.12 6.82 -1.23
N PHE A 351 10.43 6.38 -0.17
CA PHE A 351 10.54 6.76 1.24
C PHE A 351 9.80 8.05 1.64
N LYS A 352 8.48 7.91 1.78
CA LYS A 352 7.62 8.94 2.37
C LYS A 352 7.20 8.68 3.82
N ASP A 353 7.64 7.59 4.46
CA ASP A 353 7.20 7.23 5.83
C ASP A 353 8.29 7.36 6.92
N GLU A 354 9.58 7.52 6.58
CA GLU A 354 10.63 7.61 7.61
C GLU A 354 11.05 9.04 7.96
N SER A 355 10.76 10.03 7.11
CA SER A 355 11.18 11.43 7.34
C SER A 355 10.16 12.26 8.13
N GLN A 356 8.99 11.71 8.44
CA GLN A 356 7.97 12.35 9.30
C GLN A 356 7.88 11.73 10.70
N ILE A 357 8.68 10.71 11.00
CA ILE A 357 8.87 10.30 12.38
C ILE A 357 9.79 11.35 13.00
N ASP A 358 9.19 12.36 13.65
CA ASP A 358 9.87 13.11 14.71
C ASP A 358 10.23 12.06 15.76
N ILE A 359 11.37 11.38 15.58
CA ILE A 359 11.95 10.51 16.59
C ILE A 359 12.62 11.45 17.58
N SER A 360 11.84 12.24 18.30
CA SER A 360 12.37 13.08 19.36
C SER A 360 12.82 12.17 20.51
N THR A 361 14.00 12.46 21.04
CA THR A 361 14.35 12.17 22.44
C THR A 361 14.85 10.75 22.79
N ALA A 362 15.98 10.32 22.22
CA ALA A 362 16.82 9.28 22.83
C ALA A 362 17.72 9.86 23.96
N GLY A 363 17.18 10.75 24.79
CA GLY A 363 17.90 11.40 25.88
C GLY A 363 16.98 12.17 26.83
N HIS A 364 16.52 11.50 27.88
CA HIS A 364 15.93 12.07 29.11
C HIS A 364 15.07 13.37 28.97
N CYS A 365 13.99 13.32 28.20
CA CYS A 365 12.85 14.23 28.37
C CYS A 365 11.58 13.39 28.50
N ALA A 366 10.61 13.85 29.30
CA ALA A 366 9.35 13.14 29.52
C ALA A 366 8.69 12.76 28.19
N LEU A 367 8.23 11.51 28.07
CA LEU A 367 7.54 11.00 26.87
C LEU A 367 6.40 11.94 26.48
N ASN A 368 6.40 12.37 25.22
CA ASN A 368 5.26 13.02 24.62
C ASN A 368 4.28 11.95 24.12
N GLU A 369 2.97 12.21 24.25
CA GLU A 369 1.89 11.44 23.60
C GLU A 369 2.19 11.14 22.12
N ASN A 370 2.86 12.05 21.40
CA ASN A 370 3.23 11.89 20.00
C ASN A 370 4.30 10.82 19.78
N ASP A 371 5.29 10.69 20.67
CA ASP A 371 6.35 9.68 20.54
C ASP A 371 5.73 8.28 20.68
N ILE A 372 4.86 8.10 21.68
CA ILE A 372 4.14 6.84 21.93
C ILE A 372 3.21 6.52 20.75
N ARG A 373 2.47 7.50 20.26
CA ARG A 373 1.56 7.34 19.11
C ARG A 373 2.32 6.89 17.86
N ASN A 374 3.43 7.55 17.58
CA ASN A 374 4.30 7.22 16.45
C ASN A 374 4.93 5.83 16.61
N TRP A 375 5.32 5.45 17.83
CA TRP A 375 5.83 4.13 18.12
C TRP A 375 4.76 3.04 17.92
N LEU A 376 3.55 3.22 18.46
CA LEU A 376 2.44 2.27 18.29
C LEU A 376 2.08 2.09 16.81
N LYS A 377 1.99 3.19 16.07
CA LYS A 377 1.79 3.17 14.62
C LYS A 377 2.93 2.45 13.92
N GLY A 378 4.17 2.81 14.22
CA GLY A 378 5.35 2.22 13.61
C GLY A 378 5.50 0.71 13.86
N ILE A 379 5.19 0.24 15.07
CA ILE A 379 5.14 -1.20 15.40
C ILE A 379 4.03 -1.90 14.64
N ARG A 380 2.83 -1.31 14.54
CA ARG A 380 1.73 -1.88 13.76
C ARG A 380 2.09 -1.97 12.27
N ASP A 381 2.54 -0.86 11.68
CA ASP A 381 2.90 -0.76 10.26
C ASP A 381 4.00 -1.74 9.89
N SER A 382 5.11 -1.70 10.63
CA SER A 382 6.26 -2.57 10.35
C SER A 382 5.94 -4.02 10.69
N GLY A 383 5.23 -4.28 11.80
CA GLY A 383 4.86 -5.62 12.22
C GLY A 383 3.90 -6.30 11.24
N TYR A 384 2.91 -5.57 10.73
CA TYR A 384 2.02 -6.06 9.68
C TYR A 384 2.77 -6.32 8.37
N ASN A 385 3.68 -5.42 7.97
CA ASN A 385 4.53 -5.65 6.80
C ASN A 385 5.41 -6.89 6.98
N VAL A 386 6.02 -7.10 8.15
CA VAL A 386 6.79 -8.32 8.46
C VAL A 386 5.94 -9.57 8.29
N LEU A 387 4.74 -9.60 8.85
CA LEU A 387 3.83 -10.75 8.72
C LEU A 387 3.40 -10.97 7.26
N GLY A 388 2.94 -9.91 6.60
CA GLY A 388 2.51 -9.95 5.20
C GLY A 388 3.61 -10.45 4.26
N LEU A 389 4.81 -9.90 4.37
CA LEU A 389 5.97 -10.33 3.58
C LEU A 389 6.39 -11.77 3.92
N SER A 390 6.30 -12.17 5.18
CA SER A 390 6.61 -13.55 5.58
C SER A 390 5.69 -14.57 4.92
N THR A 391 4.41 -14.23 4.69
CA THR A 391 3.48 -15.12 3.97
C THR A 391 3.92 -15.42 2.53
N THR A 392 4.65 -14.49 1.89
CA THR A 392 5.14 -14.65 0.51
C THR A 392 6.27 -15.68 0.40
N ILE A 393 6.87 -16.10 1.52
CA ILE A 393 7.87 -17.18 1.57
C ILE A 393 7.19 -18.55 1.37
N GLY A 394 5.87 -18.63 1.49
CA GLY A 394 5.09 -19.84 1.24
C GLY A 394 5.17 -20.84 2.39
N ASP A 395 5.37 -22.13 2.07
CA ASP A 395 5.36 -23.26 3.00
C ASP A 395 6.13 -23.03 4.31
N SER A 396 7.27 -22.34 4.28
CA SER A 396 8.07 -22.10 5.48
C SER A 396 7.29 -21.30 6.53
N PHE A 397 6.49 -20.31 6.11
CA PHE A 397 5.64 -19.54 7.03
C PHE A 397 4.56 -20.43 7.65
N PHE A 398 3.79 -21.13 6.80
CA PHE A 398 2.65 -21.94 7.24
C PHE A 398 3.04 -23.17 8.07
N LYS A 399 4.27 -23.69 7.91
CA LYS A 399 4.81 -24.80 8.69
C LYS A 399 5.51 -24.38 9.99
N CYS A 400 6.05 -23.16 10.05
CA CYS A 400 6.79 -22.71 11.23
C CYS A 400 5.91 -22.12 12.36
N LEU A 401 4.65 -21.81 12.07
CA LEU A 401 3.72 -21.20 13.01
C LEU A 401 2.42 -22.01 13.11
N GLU A 402 1.82 -21.99 14.30
CA GLU A 402 0.49 -22.52 14.51
C GLU A 402 -0.57 -21.47 14.16
N SER A 403 -1.55 -21.85 13.32
CA SER A 403 -2.59 -20.94 12.88
C SER A 403 -3.41 -20.33 14.04
N HIS A 404 -3.56 -21.07 15.14
CA HIS A 404 -4.25 -20.58 16.33
C HIS A 404 -3.52 -19.41 17.00
N VAL A 405 -2.19 -19.48 17.12
CA VAL A 405 -1.39 -18.40 17.72
C VAL A 405 -1.47 -17.13 16.88
N VAL A 406 -1.42 -17.27 15.54
CA VAL A 406 -1.56 -16.15 14.61
C VAL A 406 -2.96 -15.54 14.68
N ALA A 407 -4.01 -16.38 14.72
CA ALA A 407 -5.39 -15.90 14.87
C ALA A 407 -5.60 -15.15 16.20
N LEU A 408 -5.10 -15.69 17.32
CA LEU A 408 -5.17 -15.01 18.62
C LEU A 408 -4.46 -13.65 18.59
N ALA A 409 -3.32 -13.54 17.92
CA ALA A 409 -2.60 -12.28 17.85
C ALA A 409 -3.33 -11.21 17.02
N LEU A 410 -3.93 -11.62 15.89
CA LEU A 410 -4.46 -10.68 14.90
C LEU A 410 -5.94 -10.35 15.06
N VAL A 411 -6.77 -11.32 15.44
CA VAL A 411 -8.24 -11.16 15.39
C VAL A 411 -8.94 -11.32 16.74
N GLU A 412 -8.23 -11.59 17.83
CA GLU A 412 -8.83 -11.66 19.18
C GLU A 412 -9.53 -10.36 19.57
N ASN A 413 -8.87 -9.21 19.35
CA ASN A 413 -9.37 -7.89 19.74
C ASN A 413 -10.04 -7.13 18.58
N ILE A 414 -10.44 -7.82 17.51
CA ILE A 414 -10.97 -7.19 16.28
C ILE A 414 -12.14 -6.24 16.56
N GLN A 415 -12.97 -6.57 17.54
CA GLN A 415 -14.16 -5.79 17.91
C GLN A 415 -13.83 -4.44 18.55
N SER A 416 -12.61 -4.29 19.09
CA SER A 416 -12.14 -3.07 19.71
C SER A 416 -11.26 -2.24 18.78
N MET A 417 -10.86 -2.77 17.62
CA MET A 417 -9.98 -2.06 16.70
C MET A 417 -10.71 -0.95 15.94
N GLU A 418 -9.98 0.12 15.66
CA GLU A 418 -10.45 1.23 14.83
C GLU A 418 -10.50 0.83 13.34
N PHE A 419 -11.34 1.50 12.54
CA PHE A 419 -11.50 1.18 11.11
C PHE A 419 -10.19 1.31 10.34
N ARG A 420 -9.37 2.32 10.67
CA ARG A 420 -8.05 2.48 10.05
C ARG A 420 -7.11 1.30 10.34
N HIS A 421 -7.19 0.67 11.52
CA HIS A 421 -6.36 -0.49 11.87
C HIS A 421 -6.86 -1.76 11.20
N ILE A 422 -8.18 -1.95 11.12
CA ILE A 422 -8.78 -3.10 10.44
C ILE A 422 -8.47 -3.05 8.94
N LYS A 423 -8.64 -1.88 8.32
CA LYS A 423 -8.24 -1.64 6.92
C LYS A 423 -6.79 -2.08 6.68
N GLN A 424 -5.89 -1.63 7.55
CA GLN A 424 -4.47 -1.94 7.43
C GLN A 424 -4.18 -3.43 7.62
N LEU A 425 -4.82 -4.09 8.58
CA LEU A 425 -4.71 -5.53 8.83
C LEU A 425 -5.16 -6.33 7.61
N ILE A 426 -6.30 -5.97 7.01
CA ILE A 426 -6.82 -6.60 5.79
C ILE A 426 -5.80 -6.46 4.65
N HIS A 427 -5.32 -5.23 4.42
CA HIS A 427 -4.46 -4.92 3.29
C HIS A 427 -3.08 -5.58 3.41
N GLN A 428 -2.42 -5.40 4.54
CA GLN A 428 -1.01 -5.75 4.72
C GLN A 428 -0.80 -7.20 5.18
N VAL A 429 -1.77 -7.82 5.86
CA VAL A 429 -1.61 -9.17 6.41
C VAL A 429 -2.57 -10.17 5.80
N LEU A 430 -3.88 -9.94 5.88
CA LEU A 430 -4.87 -10.96 5.48
C LEU A 430 -4.90 -11.19 3.98
N THR A 431 -4.81 -10.13 3.18
CA THR A 431 -4.75 -10.23 1.72
C THR A 431 -3.57 -11.07 1.23
N PRO A 432 -2.31 -10.77 1.60
CA PRO A 432 -1.18 -11.62 1.20
C PRO A 432 -1.25 -13.02 1.81
N LEU A 433 -1.74 -13.19 3.05
CA LEU A 433 -1.92 -14.51 3.68
C LEU A 433 -2.86 -15.38 2.85
N ILE A 434 -4.02 -14.86 2.44
CA ILE A 434 -4.99 -15.58 1.61
C ILE A 434 -4.40 -15.93 0.24
N LYS A 435 -3.69 -14.98 -0.40
CA LYS A 435 -3.11 -15.19 -1.74
C LYS A 435 -2.04 -16.28 -1.79
N HIS A 436 -1.29 -16.48 -0.70
CA HIS A 436 -0.16 -17.41 -0.64
C HIS A 436 -0.46 -18.67 0.17
N CYS A 437 -1.65 -18.83 0.75
CA CYS A 437 -2.02 -20.00 1.52
C CYS A 437 -2.25 -21.22 0.61
N PRO A 438 -1.51 -22.33 0.82
CA PRO A 438 -1.74 -23.59 0.12
C PRO A 438 -3.17 -24.10 0.34
N SER A 439 -3.76 -24.72 -0.69
CA SER A 439 -5.16 -25.16 -0.67
C SER A 439 -5.45 -26.23 0.39
N ASP A 440 -4.46 -27.06 0.71
CA ASP A 440 -4.50 -28.06 1.78
C ASP A 440 -4.57 -27.45 3.19
N LEU A 441 -4.20 -26.17 3.34
CA LEU A 441 -4.17 -25.47 4.62
C LEU A 441 -5.31 -24.46 4.80
N TRP A 442 -6.24 -24.36 3.85
CA TRP A 442 -7.34 -23.39 3.91
C TRP A 442 -8.22 -23.56 5.14
N GLU A 443 -8.60 -24.79 5.48
CA GLU A 443 -9.40 -25.09 6.68
C GLU A 443 -8.66 -24.72 7.97
N ALA A 444 -7.37 -25.05 8.06
CA ALA A 444 -6.57 -24.77 9.25
C ALA A 444 -6.30 -23.26 9.45
N TRP A 445 -6.18 -22.50 8.36
CA TRP A 445 -5.77 -21.10 8.38
C TRP A 445 -6.90 -20.13 8.07
N ILE A 446 -7.48 -20.18 6.87
CA ILE A 446 -8.31 -19.11 6.32
C ILE A 446 -9.60 -18.90 7.12
N GLU A 447 -10.28 -19.98 7.50
CA GLU A 447 -11.55 -19.89 8.25
C GLU A 447 -11.40 -19.12 9.57
N LYS A 448 -10.29 -19.34 10.29
CA LYS A 448 -10.02 -18.72 11.60
C LYS A 448 -9.91 -17.20 11.55
N PHE A 449 -9.53 -16.64 10.41
CA PHE A 449 -9.43 -15.18 10.22
C PHE A 449 -10.70 -14.60 9.61
N LEU A 450 -11.27 -15.27 8.60
CA LEU A 450 -12.43 -14.75 7.87
C LEU A 450 -13.67 -14.68 8.76
N HIS A 451 -13.89 -15.67 9.65
CA HIS A 451 -15.08 -15.69 10.49
C HIS A 451 -15.20 -14.46 11.42
N PRO A 452 -14.24 -14.20 12.33
CA PRO A 452 -14.33 -13.04 13.22
C PRO A 452 -14.28 -11.71 12.46
N LEU A 453 -13.51 -11.64 11.37
CA LEU A 453 -13.40 -10.44 10.54
C LEU A 453 -14.75 -10.09 9.91
N PHE A 454 -15.34 -11.00 9.13
CA PHE A 454 -16.59 -10.71 8.43
C PHE A 454 -17.75 -10.50 9.38
N LEU A 455 -17.82 -11.27 10.48
CA LEU A 455 -18.87 -11.09 11.48
C LEU A 455 -18.83 -9.69 12.11
N HIS A 456 -17.64 -9.18 12.45
CA HIS A 456 -17.51 -7.84 13.02
C HIS A 456 -17.73 -6.75 11.96
N CYS A 457 -17.03 -6.85 10.82
CA CYS A 457 -17.10 -5.83 9.78
C CYS A 457 -18.50 -5.69 9.17
N GLN A 458 -19.26 -6.79 9.01
CA GLN A 458 -20.64 -6.71 8.54
C GLN A 458 -21.48 -5.84 9.48
N LYS A 459 -21.46 -6.13 10.79
CA LYS A 459 -22.24 -5.36 11.77
C LYS A 459 -21.80 -3.90 11.86
N ALA A 460 -20.49 -3.65 11.89
CA ALA A 460 -19.94 -2.32 12.02
C ALA A 460 -20.24 -1.45 10.79
N LEU A 461 -20.02 -1.97 9.58
CA LEU A 461 -20.32 -1.25 8.35
C LEU A 461 -21.83 -1.02 8.17
N SER A 462 -22.65 -2.03 8.44
CA SER A 462 -24.12 -1.91 8.35
C SER A 462 -24.64 -0.78 9.26
N CYS A 463 -24.17 -0.74 10.51
CA CYS A 463 -24.50 0.31 11.47
C CYS A 463 -24.04 1.69 10.99
N SER A 464 -22.76 1.84 10.62
CA SER A 464 -22.21 3.14 10.20
C SER A 464 -22.79 3.66 8.89
N TRP A 465 -23.07 2.79 7.92
CA TRP A 465 -23.76 3.19 6.68
C TRP A 465 -25.22 3.57 6.94
N SER A 466 -25.94 2.83 7.78
CA SER A 466 -27.29 3.20 8.20
C SER A 466 -27.32 4.58 8.86
N ASN A 467 -26.40 4.84 9.79
CA ASN A 467 -26.31 6.13 10.46
C ASN A 467 -25.94 7.26 9.48
N LEU A 468 -25.01 7.00 8.54
CA LEU A 468 -24.66 8.00 7.52
C LEU A 468 -25.85 8.33 6.61
N LEU A 469 -26.62 7.33 6.17
CA LEU A 469 -27.75 7.52 5.25
C LEU A 469 -28.98 8.15 5.91
N HIS A 470 -29.21 7.90 7.21
CA HIS A 470 -30.39 8.40 7.92
C HIS A 470 -30.13 9.64 8.78
N GLU A 471 -28.97 9.72 9.43
CA GLU A 471 -28.62 10.80 10.37
C GLU A 471 -27.56 11.77 9.80
N GLY A 472 -26.95 11.45 8.64
CA GLY A 472 -25.87 12.23 8.05
C GLY A 472 -24.51 12.02 8.73
N ARG A 473 -24.39 11.05 9.66
CA ARG A 473 -23.17 10.81 10.44
C ARG A 473 -22.84 9.34 10.54
N ALA A 474 -21.62 8.95 10.18
CA ALA A 474 -21.21 7.55 10.19
C ALA A 474 -20.87 7.02 11.60
N GLN A 475 -20.51 7.90 12.56
CA GLN A 475 -20.20 7.54 13.95
C GLN A 475 -19.19 6.38 14.06
N VAL A 476 -18.06 6.50 13.36
CA VAL A 476 -17.01 5.46 13.32
C VAL A 476 -16.19 5.44 14.63
N PRO A 477 -15.62 4.30 15.04
CA PRO A 477 -14.93 4.15 16.33
C PRO A 477 -13.66 5.00 16.47
N ASP A 478 -13.00 5.37 15.36
CA ASP A 478 -11.72 6.10 15.33
C ASP A 478 -11.82 7.53 15.91
N ILE A 479 -13.02 8.09 15.97
CA ILE A 479 -13.25 9.48 16.38
C ILE A 479 -13.74 9.50 17.82
N SER A 480 -12.88 9.98 18.72
CA SER A 480 -13.21 10.07 20.15
C SER A 480 -14.43 10.96 20.39
N ALA A 481 -15.26 10.58 21.36
CA ALA A 481 -16.47 11.32 21.75
C ALA A 481 -16.23 12.78 22.22
N ASN A 482 -14.97 13.19 22.39
CA ASN A 482 -14.57 14.51 22.87
C ASN A 482 -14.46 15.57 21.76
N LEU A 483 -14.46 15.18 20.48
CA LEU A 483 -14.52 16.12 19.37
C LEU A 483 -15.94 16.69 19.26
N SER A 484 -16.06 18.00 18.99
CA SER A 484 -17.37 18.65 18.85
C SER A 484 -18.19 17.90 17.80
N LYS A 485 -19.31 17.30 18.22
CA LYS A 485 -20.22 16.55 17.34
C LYS A 485 -20.83 17.43 16.24
N THR A 486 -20.61 18.73 16.22
CA THR A 486 -21.14 19.65 15.20
C THR A 486 -20.13 20.12 14.16
N ASP A 487 -18.88 19.63 14.20
CA ASP A 487 -17.86 20.04 13.23
C ASP A 487 -17.99 19.26 11.91
N LEU A 488 -18.18 19.99 10.80
CA LEU A 488 -18.24 19.45 9.44
C LEU A 488 -16.96 18.64 9.09
N LYS A 489 -15.80 19.03 9.64
CA LYS A 489 -14.56 18.28 9.45
C LYS A 489 -14.64 16.87 10.02
N VAL A 490 -15.30 16.71 11.16
CA VAL A 490 -15.48 15.40 11.80
C VAL A 490 -16.36 14.50 10.94
N GLU A 491 -17.46 15.03 10.40
CA GLU A 491 -18.34 14.30 9.46
C GLU A 491 -17.57 13.79 8.24
N VAL A 492 -16.79 14.65 7.58
CA VAL A 492 -15.98 14.28 6.41
C VAL A 492 -14.96 13.20 6.77
N MET A 493 -14.33 13.29 7.95
CA MET A 493 -13.38 12.27 8.40
C MET A 493 -14.06 10.93 8.70
N GLU A 494 -15.22 10.93 9.37
CA GLU A 494 -16.00 9.72 9.64
C GLU A 494 -16.40 9.02 8.33
N GLU A 495 -16.94 9.78 7.37
CA GLU A 495 -17.31 9.26 6.06
C GLU A 495 -16.10 8.70 5.31
N LYS A 496 -14.96 9.41 5.35
CA LYS A 496 -13.72 8.95 4.70
C LYS A 496 -13.23 7.62 5.27
N LEU A 497 -13.24 7.46 6.59
CA LEU A 497 -12.84 6.21 7.27
C LEU A 497 -13.82 5.06 6.96
N LEU A 498 -15.12 5.32 6.96
CA LEU A 498 -16.15 4.36 6.59
C LEU A 498 -15.95 3.83 5.16
N ARG A 499 -15.77 4.75 4.20
CA ARG A 499 -15.52 4.40 2.80
C ARG A 499 -14.22 3.62 2.64
N ASP A 500 -13.16 4.05 3.31
CA ASP A 500 -11.86 3.39 3.25
C ASP A 500 -11.93 1.92 3.72
N LEU A 501 -12.61 1.64 4.84
CA LEU A 501 -12.80 0.25 5.30
C LEU A 501 -13.73 -0.55 4.37
N SER A 502 -14.83 0.05 3.91
CA SER A 502 -15.78 -0.58 2.98
C SER A 502 -15.09 -1.04 1.70
N ARG A 503 -14.26 -0.16 1.11
CA ARG A 503 -13.48 -0.43 -0.10
C ARG A 503 -12.44 -1.51 0.11
N GLU A 504 -11.79 -1.55 1.27
CA GLU A 504 -10.78 -2.56 1.58
C GLU A 504 -11.42 -3.94 1.80
N LEU A 505 -12.59 -3.99 2.46
CA LEU A 505 -13.32 -5.24 2.64
C LEU A 505 -13.86 -5.79 1.31
N CYS A 506 -14.41 -4.92 0.44
CA CYS A 506 -14.80 -5.32 -0.92
C CYS A 506 -13.58 -5.75 -1.77
N SER A 507 -12.41 -5.13 -1.55
CA SER A 507 -11.14 -5.57 -2.16
C SER A 507 -10.75 -6.97 -1.72
N LEU A 508 -10.89 -7.28 -0.43
CA LEU A 508 -10.65 -8.63 0.10
C LEU A 508 -11.58 -9.66 -0.54
N LEU A 509 -12.88 -9.36 -0.65
CA LEU A 509 -13.85 -10.22 -1.35
C LEU A 509 -13.47 -10.42 -2.81
N SER A 510 -12.99 -9.38 -3.51
CA SER A 510 -12.47 -9.48 -4.87
C SER A 510 -11.24 -10.39 -4.96
N VAL A 511 -10.34 -10.34 -3.97
CA VAL A 511 -9.19 -11.24 -3.89
C VAL A 511 -9.63 -12.69 -3.72
N LEU A 512 -10.61 -12.95 -2.83
CA LEU A 512 -11.19 -14.29 -2.66
C LEU A 512 -11.79 -14.84 -3.96
N ALA A 513 -12.29 -13.95 -4.82
CA ALA A 513 -12.87 -14.25 -6.12
C ALA A 513 -11.86 -14.27 -7.28
N SER A 514 -10.57 -14.07 -7.00
CA SER A 514 -9.57 -14.03 -8.07
C SER A 514 -9.45 -15.38 -8.79
N PRO A 515 -9.21 -15.40 -10.12
CA PRO A 515 -9.12 -16.64 -10.89
C PRO A 515 -8.04 -17.61 -10.39
N GLY A 516 -6.91 -17.08 -9.87
CA GLY A 516 -5.82 -17.89 -9.34
C GLY A 516 -6.21 -18.72 -8.11
N LEU A 517 -7.16 -18.24 -7.29
CA LEU A 517 -7.68 -18.95 -6.12
C LEU A 517 -8.95 -19.77 -6.43
N ASN A 518 -9.43 -19.70 -7.69
CA ASN A 518 -10.68 -20.34 -8.12
C ASN A 518 -10.53 -21.02 -9.49
N SER A 519 -9.44 -21.74 -9.69
CA SER A 519 -9.16 -22.47 -10.95
C SER A 519 -10.19 -23.56 -11.25
N GLY A 520 -10.94 -24.03 -10.25
CA GLY A 520 -12.03 -24.99 -10.41
C GLY A 520 -13.34 -24.40 -10.95
N LEU A 521 -13.49 -23.08 -10.97
CA LEU A 521 -14.68 -22.43 -11.52
C LEU A 521 -14.57 -22.24 -13.04
N PRO A 522 -15.64 -22.51 -13.81
CA PRO A 522 -15.68 -22.19 -15.23
C PRO A 522 -15.60 -20.67 -15.46
N SER A 523 -14.97 -20.27 -16.56
CA SER A 523 -14.93 -18.85 -16.94
C SER A 523 -16.31 -18.38 -17.44
N ALA A 524 -16.60 -17.08 -17.29
CA ALA A 524 -17.84 -16.47 -17.77
C ALA A 524 -18.03 -16.64 -19.30
N GLU A 525 -16.93 -16.63 -20.07
CA GLU A 525 -16.96 -16.87 -21.52
C GLU A 525 -17.34 -18.32 -21.87
N GLN A 526 -16.84 -19.31 -21.10
CA GLN A 526 -17.18 -20.72 -21.31
C GLN A 526 -18.66 -21.01 -21.04
N ILE A 527 -19.24 -20.40 -20.01
CA ILE A 527 -20.67 -20.56 -19.68
C ILE A 527 -21.56 -19.79 -20.65
N GLY A 528 -21.12 -18.60 -21.08
CA GLY A 528 -21.89 -17.71 -21.95
C GLY A 528 -22.31 -18.33 -23.28
N HIS A 529 -21.58 -19.33 -23.77
CA HIS A 529 -21.90 -20.08 -25.00
C HIS A 529 -22.88 -21.24 -24.79
N THR A 530 -23.16 -21.65 -23.56
CA THR A 530 -24.08 -22.74 -23.21
C THR A 530 -25.31 -22.19 -22.48
N SER A 531 -26.40 -21.94 -23.20
CA SER A 531 -27.65 -21.41 -22.62
C SER A 531 -28.34 -22.37 -21.65
N ASN A 532 -28.16 -23.69 -21.82
CA ASN A 532 -28.76 -24.72 -20.97
C ASN A 532 -27.71 -25.68 -20.42
N ILE A 533 -27.31 -25.49 -19.17
CA ILE A 533 -26.52 -26.49 -18.42
C ILE A 533 -27.51 -27.53 -17.85
N GLU A 534 -27.41 -28.78 -18.32
CA GLU A 534 -28.27 -29.88 -17.86
C GLU A 534 -28.07 -30.16 -16.36
N LYS A 535 -29.17 -30.42 -15.63
CA LYS A 535 -29.15 -30.72 -14.19
C LYS A 535 -28.25 -31.92 -13.83
N SER A 536 -28.08 -32.86 -14.76
CA SER A 536 -27.21 -34.04 -14.66
C SER A 536 -25.71 -33.71 -14.60
N SER A 537 -25.30 -32.54 -15.11
CA SER A 537 -23.90 -32.10 -15.18
C SER A 537 -23.45 -31.26 -13.96
N LEU A 538 -24.40 -30.89 -13.10
CA LEU A 538 -24.14 -30.07 -11.90
C LEU A 538 -23.44 -30.90 -10.84
N LYS A 539 -22.40 -30.33 -10.24
CA LYS A 539 -21.68 -30.94 -9.13
C LYS A 539 -22.17 -30.37 -7.80
N ASP A 540 -21.89 -31.08 -6.72
CA ASP A 540 -22.06 -30.51 -5.38
C ASP A 540 -21.01 -29.43 -5.11
N VAL A 541 -21.30 -28.50 -4.19
CA VAL A 541 -20.38 -27.42 -3.78
C VAL A 541 -19.07 -28.03 -3.26
N ASP A 542 -19.15 -29.14 -2.53
CA ASP A 542 -17.99 -29.86 -1.99
C ASP A 542 -16.98 -30.31 -3.06
N ALA A 543 -17.44 -30.55 -4.30
CA ALA A 543 -16.56 -30.92 -5.39
C ALA A 543 -15.66 -29.76 -5.87
N PHE A 544 -16.06 -28.52 -5.61
CA PHE A 544 -15.31 -27.32 -6.00
C PHE A 544 -14.36 -26.81 -4.90
N VAL A 545 -14.61 -27.16 -3.63
CA VAL A 545 -13.82 -26.74 -2.47
C VAL A 545 -12.30 -26.85 -2.63
N PRO A 546 -11.70 -27.94 -3.15
CA PRO A 546 -10.24 -28.03 -3.24
C PRO A 546 -9.60 -27.06 -4.23
N ASN A 547 -10.38 -26.56 -5.21
CA ASN A 547 -9.88 -25.70 -6.29
C ASN A 547 -10.63 -24.35 -6.38
N SER A 548 -11.46 -24.04 -5.38
CA SER A 548 -12.22 -22.78 -5.31
C SER A 548 -12.36 -22.31 -3.88
N LEU A 549 -11.70 -21.19 -3.61
CA LEU A 549 -11.80 -20.51 -2.33
C LEU A 549 -13.21 -19.95 -2.06
N ILE A 550 -13.97 -19.60 -3.11
CA ILE A 550 -15.38 -19.22 -2.97
C ILE A 550 -16.23 -20.41 -2.52
N ALA A 551 -16.04 -21.59 -3.12
CA ALA A 551 -16.74 -22.81 -2.68
C ALA A 551 -16.36 -23.19 -1.24
N PHE A 552 -15.07 -23.06 -0.89
CA PHE A 552 -14.59 -23.20 0.48
C PHE A 552 -15.31 -22.22 1.43
N LEU A 553 -15.32 -20.92 1.13
CA LEU A 553 -16.01 -19.91 1.95
C LEU A 553 -17.48 -20.28 2.19
N LEU A 554 -18.21 -20.66 1.13
CA LEU A 554 -19.64 -20.98 1.22
C LEU A 554 -19.95 -22.25 2.01
N LYS A 555 -19.00 -23.20 2.09
CA LYS A 555 -19.11 -24.38 2.97
C LYS A 555 -19.17 -23.97 4.45
N HIS A 556 -18.46 -22.91 4.82
CA HIS A 556 -18.37 -22.42 6.20
C HIS A 556 -19.40 -21.33 6.48
N ARG A 557 -20.64 -21.72 6.84
CA ARG A 557 -21.79 -20.81 7.05
C ARG A 557 -21.48 -19.59 7.93
N GLY A 558 -20.66 -19.76 8.97
CA GLY A 558 -20.29 -18.68 9.90
C GLY A 558 -19.55 -17.52 9.22
N SER A 559 -18.75 -17.79 8.20
CA SER A 559 -18.01 -16.78 7.41
C SER A 559 -18.78 -16.38 6.14
N ALA A 560 -19.49 -17.33 5.54
CA ALA A 560 -20.26 -17.13 4.32
C ALA A 560 -21.39 -16.10 4.51
N MET A 561 -22.20 -16.26 5.57
CA MET A 561 -23.39 -15.43 5.76
C MET A 561 -23.05 -13.94 5.87
N PRO A 562 -22.10 -13.51 6.72
CA PRO A 562 -21.73 -12.09 6.77
C PRO A 562 -21.10 -11.58 5.46
N ALA A 563 -20.30 -12.41 4.77
CA ALA A 563 -19.71 -12.03 3.48
C ALA A 563 -20.77 -11.82 2.38
N LEU A 564 -21.76 -12.71 2.30
CA LEU A 564 -22.89 -12.58 1.39
C LEU A 564 -23.74 -11.35 1.73
N GLN A 565 -23.98 -11.08 3.01
CA GLN A 565 -24.71 -9.89 3.46
C GLN A 565 -23.96 -8.60 3.10
N ILE A 566 -22.65 -8.53 3.34
CA ILE A 566 -21.79 -7.42 2.88
C ILE A 566 -21.93 -7.22 1.37
N SER A 567 -21.95 -8.32 0.60
CA SER A 567 -22.05 -8.23 -0.86
C SER A 567 -23.37 -7.61 -1.35
N ILE A 568 -24.47 -7.84 -0.64
CA ILE A 568 -25.78 -7.24 -0.91
C ILE A 568 -25.80 -5.78 -0.45
N GLU A 569 -25.38 -5.52 0.78
CA GLU A 569 -25.40 -4.18 1.38
C GLU A 569 -24.50 -3.21 0.58
N ALA A 570 -23.40 -3.68 0.00
CA ALA A 570 -22.53 -2.86 -0.83
C ALA A 570 -23.24 -2.16 -1.99
N PHE A 571 -24.32 -2.73 -2.52
CA PHE A 571 -25.11 -2.10 -3.59
C PHE A 571 -25.99 -0.94 -3.11
N SER A 572 -26.28 -0.84 -1.80
CA SER A 572 -27.01 0.30 -1.23
C SER A 572 -26.09 1.43 -0.78
N TRP A 573 -24.78 1.18 -0.66
CA TRP A 573 -23.79 2.18 -0.29
C TRP A 573 -23.58 3.17 -1.45
N THR A 574 -23.47 4.45 -1.12
CA THR A 574 -23.17 5.51 -2.10
C THR A 574 -21.68 5.54 -2.49
N ASP A 575 -21.05 4.37 -2.68
CA ASP A 575 -19.61 4.21 -2.96
C ASP A 575 -19.36 3.31 -4.19
N GLY A 576 -19.23 3.93 -5.36
CA GLY A 576 -19.02 3.21 -6.62
C GLY A 576 -17.71 2.39 -6.67
N GLU A 577 -16.68 2.78 -5.91
CA GLU A 577 -15.42 2.04 -5.87
C GLU A 577 -15.58 0.71 -5.13
N ALA A 578 -16.32 0.71 -4.02
CA ALA A 578 -16.65 -0.51 -3.28
C ALA A 578 -17.49 -1.47 -4.14
N VAL A 579 -18.49 -0.93 -4.86
CA VAL A 579 -19.34 -1.71 -5.77
C VAL A 579 -18.54 -2.33 -6.93
N THR A 580 -17.59 -1.59 -7.50
CA THR A 580 -16.73 -2.12 -8.57
C THR A 580 -15.92 -3.33 -8.08
N LYS A 581 -15.37 -3.26 -6.86
CA LYS A 581 -14.62 -4.35 -6.25
C LYS A 581 -15.52 -5.56 -5.92
N VAL A 582 -16.67 -5.33 -5.30
CA VAL A 582 -17.57 -6.42 -4.88
C VAL A 582 -18.24 -7.13 -6.05
N ALA A 583 -18.45 -6.46 -7.19
CA ALA A 583 -19.04 -7.05 -8.38
C ALA A 583 -18.26 -8.29 -8.88
N SER A 584 -16.92 -8.29 -8.75
CA SER A 584 -16.09 -9.45 -9.10
C SER A 584 -16.37 -10.67 -8.20
N PHE A 585 -16.62 -10.43 -6.91
CA PHE A 585 -17.03 -11.46 -5.96
C PHE A 585 -18.42 -11.99 -6.28
N CYS A 586 -19.39 -11.10 -6.49
CA CYS A 586 -20.74 -11.49 -6.91
C CYS A 586 -20.71 -12.32 -8.20
N GLY A 587 -19.87 -11.97 -9.18
CA GLY A 587 -19.68 -12.75 -10.40
C GLY A 587 -19.23 -14.18 -10.11
N SER A 588 -18.25 -14.39 -9.24
CA SER A 588 -17.80 -15.74 -8.87
C SER A 588 -18.86 -16.53 -8.10
N VAL A 589 -19.63 -15.87 -7.23
CA VAL A 589 -20.76 -16.49 -6.53
C VAL A 589 -21.85 -16.91 -7.51
N VAL A 590 -22.18 -16.07 -8.50
CA VAL A 590 -23.13 -16.39 -9.59
C VAL A 590 -22.64 -17.60 -10.39
N LEU A 591 -21.36 -17.63 -10.80
CA LEU A 591 -20.79 -18.75 -11.56
C LEU A 591 -20.86 -20.06 -10.76
N LEU A 592 -20.58 -20.02 -9.46
CA LEU A 592 -20.71 -21.19 -8.59
C LEU A 592 -22.17 -21.63 -8.42
N ALA A 593 -23.11 -20.70 -8.28
CA ALA A 593 -24.55 -21.01 -8.19
C ALA A 593 -25.08 -21.66 -9.47
N ILE A 594 -24.61 -21.20 -10.64
CA ILE A 594 -24.95 -21.78 -11.95
C ILE A 594 -24.40 -23.22 -12.08
N SER A 595 -23.20 -23.45 -11.55
CA SER A 595 -22.43 -24.71 -11.71
C SER A 595 -22.77 -25.78 -10.65
N THR A 596 -23.49 -25.42 -9.59
CA THR A 596 -23.81 -26.33 -8.48
C THR A 596 -25.30 -26.61 -8.37
N ASN A 597 -25.67 -27.71 -7.71
CA ASN A 597 -27.07 -28.03 -7.38
C ASN A 597 -27.49 -27.58 -5.96
N ASN A 598 -26.81 -26.56 -5.40
CA ASN A 598 -27.12 -26.05 -4.07
C ASN A 598 -28.31 -25.09 -4.15
N LEU A 599 -29.46 -25.52 -3.64
CA LEU A 599 -30.72 -24.77 -3.72
C LEU A 599 -30.67 -23.46 -2.93
N GLU A 600 -30.06 -23.44 -1.74
CA GLU A 600 -29.96 -22.22 -0.92
C GLU A 600 -29.14 -21.14 -1.63
N LEU A 601 -28.02 -21.53 -2.25
CA LEU A 601 -27.18 -20.62 -3.01
C LEU A 601 -27.89 -20.12 -4.28
N GLN A 602 -28.60 -21.00 -4.99
CA GLN A 602 -29.37 -20.62 -6.16
C GLN A 602 -30.49 -19.64 -5.81
N GLU A 603 -31.24 -19.89 -4.73
CA GLU A 603 -32.30 -19.00 -4.25
C GLU A 603 -31.72 -17.63 -3.86
N PHE A 604 -30.63 -17.61 -3.07
CA PHE A 604 -29.94 -16.38 -2.70
C PHE A 604 -29.52 -15.55 -3.92
N VAL A 605 -28.92 -16.19 -4.93
CA VAL A 605 -28.47 -15.50 -6.14
C VAL A 605 -29.65 -15.01 -6.98
N ALA A 606 -30.66 -15.87 -7.19
CA ALA A 606 -31.81 -15.59 -8.04
C ALA A 606 -32.75 -14.52 -7.46
N LYS A 607 -32.80 -14.42 -6.13
CA LYS A 607 -33.69 -13.51 -5.41
C LYS A 607 -32.94 -12.32 -4.81
N ASP A 608 -32.15 -12.55 -3.77
CA ASP A 608 -31.61 -11.49 -2.93
C ASP A 608 -30.49 -10.71 -3.64
N LEU A 609 -29.52 -11.41 -4.24
CA LEU A 609 -28.44 -10.78 -4.99
C LEU A 609 -28.95 -10.10 -6.26
N PHE A 610 -29.86 -10.75 -7.00
CA PHE A 610 -30.46 -10.16 -8.20
C PHE A 610 -31.20 -8.86 -7.88
N TYR A 611 -32.03 -8.86 -6.83
CA TYR A 611 -32.70 -7.67 -6.35
C TYR A 611 -31.71 -6.57 -5.95
N ALA A 612 -30.67 -6.92 -5.19
CA ALA A 612 -29.65 -5.98 -4.72
C ALA A 612 -28.92 -5.29 -5.87
N ILE A 613 -28.53 -6.04 -6.92
CA ILE A 613 -27.87 -5.49 -8.11
C ILE A 613 -28.79 -4.50 -8.84
N ILE A 614 -30.08 -4.84 -9.01
CA ILE A 614 -31.06 -3.94 -9.64
C ILE A 614 -31.24 -2.66 -8.83
N GLN A 615 -31.35 -2.76 -7.49
CA GLN A 615 -31.40 -1.58 -6.62
C GLN A 615 -30.11 -0.76 -6.70
N GLY A 616 -28.95 -1.40 -6.78
CA GLY A 616 -27.66 -0.71 -6.93
C GLY A 616 -27.56 0.12 -8.21
N LEU A 617 -28.22 -0.29 -9.30
CA LEU A 617 -28.30 0.49 -10.54
C LEU A 617 -29.13 1.79 -10.39
N SER A 618 -29.90 1.95 -9.30
CA SER A 618 -30.61 3.20 -8.98
C SER A 618 -29.68 4.33 -8.50
N LEU A 619 -28.50 3.97 -7.99
CA LEU A 619 -27.53 4.92 -7.46
C LEU A 619 -26.60 5.46 -8.55
N GLU A 620 -26.50 6.78 -8.66
CA GLU A 620 -25.64 7.45 -9.66
C GLU A 620 -24.16 7.14 -9.46
N SER A 621 -23.71 6.92 -8.21
CA SER A 621 -22.34 6.53 -7.88
C SER A 621 -21.87 5.27 -8.60
N ASN A 622 -22.80 4.40 -9.01
CA ASN A 622 -22.53 3.10 -9.62
C ASN A 622 -22.45 3.16 -11.16
N ALA A 623 -22.43 4.36 -11.75
CA ALA A 623 -22.38 4.54 -13.20
C ALA A 623 -21.21 3.82 -13.88
N PHE A 624 -20.03 3.81 -13.24
CA PHE A 624 -18.83 3.12 -13.76
C PHE A 624 -18.97 1.60 -13.74
N ALA A 625 -19.55 1.03 -12.69
CA ALA A 625 -19.78 -0.41 -12.57
C ALA A 625 -21.02 -0.89 -13.33
N SER A 626 -21.89 0.01 -13.80
CA SER A 626 -23.20 -0.32 -14.37
C SER A 626 -23.16 -1.33 -15.53
N ALA A 627 -22.10 -1.31 -16.35
CA ALA A 627 -21.92 -2.30 -17.40
C ALA A 627 -21.74 -3.70 -16.81
N ASP A 628 -20.92 -3.87 -15.78
CA ASP A 628 -20.66 -5.17 -15.17
C ASP A 628 -21.90 -5.67 -14.41
N LEU A 629 -22.59 -4.78 -13.70
CA LEU A 629 -23.86 -5.08 -13.02
C LEU A 629 -24.94 -5.59 -13.98
N VAL A 630 -25.11 -4.94 -15.13
CA VAL A 630 -26.05 -5.42 -16.17
C VAL A 630 -25.60 -6.77 -16.72
N GLY A 631 -24.29 -7.01 -16.83
CA GLY A 631 -23.75 -8.32 -17.17
C GLY A 631 -24.17 -9.39 -16.17
N LEU A 632 -24.01 -9.13 -14.88
CA LEU A 632 -24.44 -10.05 -13.81
C LEU A 632 -25.95 -10.31 -13.84
N CYS A 633 -26.78 -9.27 -14.06
CA CYS A 633 -28.22 -9.45 -14.23
C CYS A 633 -28.54 -10.39 -15.41
N ARG A 634 -27.83 -10.26 -16.54
CA ARG A 634 -27.98 -11.17 -17.69
C ARG A 634 -27.61 -12.60 -17.30
N GLU A 635 -26.47 -12.81 -16.64
CA GLU A 635 -26.03 -14.16 -16.24
C GLU A 635 -27.07 -14.83 -15.32
N ILE A 636 -27.56 -14.12 -14.31
CA ILE A 636 -28.57 -14.63 -13.39
C ILE A 636 -29.86 -14.98 -14.14
N PHE A 637 -30.36 -14.08 -14.99
CA PHE A 637 -31.62 -14.32 -15.69
C PHE A 637 -31.52 -15.49 -16.68
N VAL A 638 -30.48 -15.52 -17.52
CA VAL A 638 -30.32 -16.55 -18.56
C VAL A 638 -30.16 -17.94 -17.95
N HIS A 639 -29.37 -18.08 -16.89
CA HIS A 639 -28.99 -19.39 -16.37
C HIS A 639 -29.85 -19.87 -15.19
N LEU A 640 -30.47 -18.97 -14.42
CA LEU A 640 -31.25 -19.33 -13.23
C LEU A 640 -32.75 -19.13 -13.36
N ALA A 641 -33.25 -18.28 -14.28
CA ALA A 641 -34.70 -18.09 -14.41
C ALA A 641 -35.43 -19.39 -14.81
N GLY A 642 -34.80 -20.29 -15.55
CA GLY A 642 -35.38 -21.61 -15.86
C GLY A 642 -35.45 -22.57 -14.66
N ARG A 643 -34.70 -22.28 -13.59
CA ARG A 643 -34.56 -23.13 -12.39
C ARG A 643 -35.33 -22.58 -11.19
N ASP A 644 -35.41 -21.26 -11.09
CA ASP A 644 -36.04 -20.52 -10.00
C ASP A 644 -37.01 -19.47 -10.59
N PRO A 645 -38.27 -19.36 -10.10
CA PRO A 645 -39.21 -18.33 -10.56
C PRO A 645 -38.87 -16.90 -10.10
N ALA A 646 -38.03 -16.71 -9.08
CA ALA A 646 -37.74 -15.41 -8.46
C ALA A 646 -37.23 -14.34 -9.45
N PRO A 647 -36.31 -14.61 -10.40
CA PRO A 647 -35.85 -13.59 -11.34
C PRO A 647 -36.98 -13.01 -12.19
N ARG A 648 -37.95 -13.85 -12.61
CA ARG A 648 -39.13 -13.38 -13.35
C ARG A 648 -40.05 -12.56 -12.46
N GLN A 649 -40.32 -13.03 -11.24
CA GLN A 649 -41.18 -12.33 -10.29
C GLN A 649 -40.60 -10.96 -9.91
N LEU A 650 -39.29 -10.86 -9.74
CA LEU A 650 -38.60 -9.61 -9.43
C LEU A 650 -38.61 -8.61 -10.59
N LEU A 651 -38.49 -9.07 -11.83
CA LEU A 651 -38.67 -8.16 -12.98
C LEU A 651 -40.12 -7.68 -13.08
N LEU A 652 -41.10 -8.56 -12.90
CA LEU A 652 -42.53 -8.19 -12.92
C LEU A 652 -42.94 -7.28 -11.75
N SER A 653 -42.20 -7.28 -10.64
CA SER A 653 -42.46 -6.36 -9.52
C SER A 653 -41.95 -4.94 -9.77
N LEU A 654 -41.18 -4.72 -10.84
CA LEU A 654 -40.72 -3.40 -11.24
C LEU A 654 -41.89 -2.58 -11.80
N PRO A 655 -41.99 -1.28 -11.45
CA PRO A 655 -43.20 -0.49 -11.65
C PRO A 655 -43.65 -0.29 -13.10
N CYS A 656 -42.76 -0.50 -14.08
CA CYS A 656 -43.03 -0.26 -15.50
C CYS A 656 -42.83 -1.49 -16.40
N ILE A 657 -42.75 -2.71 -15.86
CA ILE A 657 -42.74 -3.93 -16.69
C ILE A 657 -44.14 -4.54 -16.71
N ALA A 658 -44.75 -4.67 -17.90
CA ALA A 658 -45.94 -5.48 -18.07
C ALA A 658 -45.56 -6.94 -18.44
N PRO A 659 -46.41 -7.94 -18.14
CA PRO A 659 -46.20 -9.32 -18.59
C PRO A 659 -45.83 -9.50 -20.08
N PRO A 660 -46.44 -8.79 -21.06
CA PRO A 660 -46.04 -8.90 -22.45
C PRO A 660 -44.62 -8.38 -22.73
N ASP A 661 -44.13 -7.38 -21.98
CA ASP A 661 -42.78 -6.84 -22.16
C ASP A 661 -41.73 -7.88 -21.77
N LEU A 662 -41.98 -8.62 -20.69
CA LEU A 662 -41.10 -9.71 -20.24
C LEU A 662 -41.09 -10.86 -21.26
N LEU A 663 -42.25 -11.23 -21.81
CA LEU A 663 -42.34 -12.26 -22.85
C LEU A 663 -41.57 -11.86 -24.12
N ALA A 664 -41.73 -10.61 -24.58
CA ALA A 664 -41.00 -10.10 -25.74
C ALA A 664 -39.47 -10.11 -25.51
N PHE A 665 -39.04 -9.81 -24.27
CA PHE A 665 -37.64 -9.90 -23.89
C PHE A 665 -37.12 -11.35 -23.88
N GLU A 666 -37.86 -12.30 -23.33
CA GLU A 666 -37.49 -13.72 -23.34
C GLU A 666 -37.38 -14.26 -24.77
N GLU A 667 -38.31 -13.90 -25.66
CA GLU A 667 -38.24 -14.25 -27.08
C GLU A 667 -37.01 -13.66 -27.78
N ALA A 668 -36.66 -12.40 -27.47
CA ALA A 668 -35.47 -11.75 -28.02
C ALA A 668 -34.18 -12.41 -27.52
N LEU A 669 -34.10 -12.77 -26.23
CA LEU A 669 -32.97 -13.50 -25.67
C LEU A 669 -32.80 -14.88 -26.31
N ALA A 670 -33.89 -15.63 -26.51
CA ALA A 670 -33.85 -16.95 -27.11
C ALA A 670 -33.31 -16.96 -28.55
N LYS A 671 -33.51 -15.85 -29.29
CA LYS A 671 -33.05 -15.69 -30.69
C LYS A 671 -31.63 -15.14 -30.80
N THR A 672 -31.05 -14.66 -29.70
CA THR A 672 -29.77 -13.93 -29.71
C THR A 672 -28.67 -14.81 -29.12
N ALA A 673 -27.62 -15.12 -29.88
CA ALA A 673 -26.47 -15.89 -29.39
C ALA A 673 -25.33 -15.00 -28.86
N SER A 674 -25.29 -13.72 -29.27
CA SER A 674 -24.24 -12.78 -28.89
C SER A 674 -24.42 -12.29 -27.45
N LEU A 675 -23.41 -12.51 -26.60
CA LEU A 675 -23.38 -12.04 -25.21
C LEU A 675 -23.54 -10.52 -25.11
N LYS A 676 -22.93 -9.78 -26.03
CA LYS A 676 -23.01 -8.31 -26.07
C LYS A 676 -24.43 -7.83 -26.38
N GLU A 677 -25.13 -8.50 -27.28
CA GLU A 677 -26.50 -8.16 -27.65
C GLU A 677 -27.49 -8.56 -26.56
N GLN A 678 -27.33 -9.73 -25.94
CA GLN A 678 -28.13 -10.14 -24.78
C GLN A 678 -28.00 -9.15 -23.61
N LYS A 679 -26.77 -8.70 -23.33
CA LYS A 679 -26.49 -7.64 -22.35
C LYS A 679 -27.20 -6.34 -22.71
N GLN A 680 -27.25 -5.98 -24.00
CA GLN A 680 -27.97 -4.80 -24.48
C GLN A 680 -29.50 -4.97 -24.32
N HIS A 681 -30.06 -6.14 -24.59
CA HIS A 681 -31.48 -6.42 -24.33
C HIS A 681 -31.80 -6.29 -22.84
N MET A 682 -30.97 -6.84 -21.95
CA MET A 682 -31.14 -6.71 -20.50
C MET A 682 -31.10 -5.23 -20.08
N ARG A 683 -30.15 -4.45 -20.61
CA ARG A 683 -30.08 -3.00 -20.37
C ARG A 683 -31.36 -2.29 -20.79
N SER A 684 -31.88 -2.58 -21.99
CA SER A 684 -33.09 -1.95 -22.51
C SER A 684 -34.31 -2.28 -21.64
N LEU A 685 -34.46 -3.54 -21.20
CA LEU A 685 -35.54 -3.93 -20.31
C LEU A 685 -35.46 -3.18 -18.97
N LEU A 686 -34.29 -3.12 -18.35
CA LEU A 686 -34.10 -2.43 -17.06
C LEU A 686 -34.36 -0.91 -17.15
N LEU A 687 -34.02 -0.28 -18.28
CA LEU A 687 -34.35 1.12 -18.54
C LEU A 687 -35.86 1.36 -18.68
N LEU A 688 -36.57 0.45 -19.38
CA LEU A 688 -38.03 0.46 -19.48
C LEU A 688 -38.67 0.30 -18.09
N ALA A 689 -38.21 -0.72 -17.34
CA ALA A 689 -38.76 -1.18 -16.07
C ALA A 689 -38.85 -0.14 -14.96
N THR A 690 -37.97 0.86 -15.02
CA THR A 690 -37.76 1.80 -13.93
C THR A 690 -38.10 3.24 -14.29
N GLY A 691 -38.59 3.49 -15.52
CA GLY A 691 -38.97 4.84 -15.95
C GLY A 691 -37.84 5.87 -15.79
N ASN A 692 -36.60 5.48 -16.14
CA ASN A 692 -35.36 6.26 -15.96
C ASN A 692 -34.88 6.48 -14.50
N LYS A 693 -35.43 5.77 -13.51
CA LYS A 693 -34.94 5.84 -12.11
C LYS A 693 -33.59 5.14 -11.90
N LEU A 694 -33.12 4.31 -12.84
CA LEU A 694 -31.77 3.73 -12.82
C LEU A 694 -30.71 4.76 -13.24
N LYS A 695 -30.42 5.70 -12.33
CA LYS A 695 -29.51 6.83 -12.57
C LYS A 695 -28.13 6.39 -13.04
N ALA A 696 -27.63 5.23 -12.60
CA ALA A 696 -26.34 4.68 -13.04
C ALA A 696 -26.28 4.48 -14.57
N LEU A 697 -27.38 4.02 -15.16
CA LEU A 697 -27.48 3.73 -16.60
C LEU A 697 -27.68 4.99 -17.45
N ALA A 698 -28.23 6.05 -16.86
CA ALA A 698 -28.43 7.35 -17.48
C ALA A 698 -27.15 8.23 -17.43
N ALA A 699 -26.41 8.19 -16.31
CA ALA A 699 -25.21 9.00 -16.09
C ALA A 699 -24.05 8.67 -17.05
N GLN A 700 -23.99 7.45 -17.61
CA GLN A 700 -23.02 7.13 -18.67
C GLN A 700 -23.16 8.03 -19.93
N LYS A 701 -24.33 8.62 -20.16
CA LYS A 701 -24.53 9.56 -21.28
C LYS A 701 -24.03 10.97 -20.97
N SER A 702 -24.04 11.39 -19.70
CA SER A 702 -23.60 12.72 -19.25
C SER A 702 -22.11 12.78 -18.89
N THR A 703 -21.46 11.65 -18.58
CA THR A 703 -20.02 11.57 -18.32
C THR A 703 -19.14 11.64 -19.57
N ASN A 704 -19.74 11.75 -20.77
CA ASN A 704 -19.07 12.32 -21.95
C ASN A 704 -18.84 13.84 -21.77
N VAL A 705 -18.44 14.27 -20.58
CA VAL A 705 -17.82 15.56 -20.36
C VAL A 705 -16.58 15.58 -21.25
N ILE A 706 -16.50 16.58 -22.12
CA ILE A 706 -15.37 16.80 -23.02
C ILE A 706 -14.06 16.66 -22.22
N THR A 707 -13.38 15.53 -22.37
CA THR A 707 -12.16 15.16 -21.64
C THR A 707 -10.94 16.02 -22.03
N ASN A 708 -11.12 16.95 -22.98
CA ASN A 708 -10.09 17.85 -23.49
C ASN A 708 -10.04 19.21 -22.77
N VAL A 709 -10.81 19.44 -21.71
CA VAL A 709 -10.70 20.66 -20.91
C VAL A 709 -9.86 20.39 -19.67
N THR A 710 -8.56 20.70 -19.75
CA THR A 710 -7.69 20.75 -18.57
C THR A 710 -8.23 21.79 -17.59
N ALA A 711 -8.63 21.36 -16.39
CA ALA A 711 -9.00 22.26 -15.32
C ALA A 711 -7.81 23.18 -14.98
N ARG A 712 -8.03 24.49 -15.07
CA ARG A 712 -7.02 25.50 -14.70
C ARG A 712 -6.85 25.45 -13.18
N SER A 713 -5.76 24.86 -12.70
CA SER A 713 -5.35 24.91 -11.30
C SER A 713 -5.21 26.38 -10.88
N ARG A 714 -6.10 26.86 -10.00
CA ARG A 714 -5.88 28.14 -9.30
C ARG A 714 -4.75 27.92 -8.29
N ASN A 715 -3.61 28.56 -8.54
CA ASN A 715 -2.54 28.66 -7.54
C ASN A 715 -3.05 29.48 -6.33
N PRO A 716 -2.87 29.02 -5.09
CA PRO A 716 -3.23 29.76 -3.89
C PRO A 716 -2.10 30.75 -3.55
N GLY A 717 -1.84 31.73 -4.43
CA GLY A 717 -0.68 32.61 -4.26
C GLY A 717 -0.68 33.94 -5.02
N SER A 718 -1.78 34.35 -5.64
CA SER A 718 -1.88 35.71 -6.20
C SER A 718 -2.85 36.54 -5.36
N THR A 719 -2.32 37.55 -4.68
CA THR A 719 -3.07 38.66 -4.10
C THR A 719 -4.02 39.27 -5.15
N PRO A 720 -5.25 39.67 -4.77
CA PRO A 720 -6.17 40.28 -5.71
C PRO A 720 -5.68 41.68 -6.06
N GLU A 721 -5.29 41.89 -7.32
CA GLU A 721 -5.17 43.24 -7.86
C GLU A 721 -6.56 43.85 -8.02
N VAL A 722 -6.64 45.10 -7.58
CA VAL A 722 -7.82 45.95 -7.52
C VAL A 722 -8.35 46.20 -8.93
N SER A 723 -9.65 46.05 -9.07
CA SER A 723 -10.45 46.41 -10.24
C SER A 723 -10.21 47.86 -10.67
N ALA A 724 -9.93 48.07 -11.96
CA ALA A 724 -10.25 49.31 -12.65
C ALA A 724 -11.27 48.99 -13.74
N GLU A 725 -12.27 49.86 -13.79
CA GLU A 725 -13.49 49.84 -14.56
C GLU A 725 -13.26 49.70 -16.06
N GLU A 726 -14.13 48.95 -16.75
CA GLU A 726 -14.69 49.43 -18.02
C GLU A 726 -16.09 48.83 -18.21
N ASP A 727 -17.03 49.76 -18.35
CA ASP A 727 -18.45 49.61 -18.66
C ASP A 727 -18.72 48.59 -19.79
N ASP A 728 -19.73 47.74 -19.63
CA ASP A 728 -21.01 48.09 -20.27
C ASP A 728 -22.16 47.19 -19.82
N LEU A 729 -23.26 47.89 -19.54
CA LEU A 729 -24.52 47.39 -19.03
C LEU A 729 -25.33 46.72 -20.15
N LEU A 730 -25.93 45.58 -19.79
CA LEU A 730 -27.28 45.14 -20.16
C LEU A 730 -27.67 45.08 -21.65
N GLY A 731 -27.93 43.84 -22.09
CA GLY A 731 -28.30 43.53 -23.47
C GLY A 731 -29.71 43.94 -23.87
N LEU A 732 -30.01 43.71 -25.15
CA LEU A 732 -31.30 43.23 -25.63
C LEU A 732 -31.16 42.74 -27.07
N VAL A 733 -31.39 41.44 -27.23
CA VAL A 733 -32.28 40.82 -28.23
C VAL A 733 -32.24 41.35 -29.67
N ALA A 734 -31.85 40.40 -30.52
CA ALA A 734 -32.39 40.08 -31.85
C ALA A 734 -31.85 40.77 -33.10
N ILE A 735 -31.85 39.88 -34.11
CA ILE A 735 -31.98 40.06 -35.55
C ILE A 735 -30.68 39.78 -36.33
N THR A 736 -30.83 38.72 -37.14
CA THR A 736 -29.98 38.13 -38.20
C THR A 736 -28.77 37.31 -37.80
#